data_AF-A0AAJ8E2N7-F1
#
_entry.id   AF-A0AAJ8E2N7-F1
#
_cell.length_a   1.000
_cell.length_b   1.000
_cell.length_c   1.000
_cell.angle_alpha   90.00
_cell.angle_beta   90.00
_cell.angle_gamma   90.00
#
_symmetry.space_group_name_H-M   'P 1'
#
loop_
_entity.id
_entity.type
_entity.pdbx_description
1 polymer ?
#
loop_
_entity_poly.entity_id
_entity_poly.type
_entity_poly.pdbx_seq_one_letter_code
_entity_poly.pdbx_strand_id
1 'polypeptide(L)'
;MPFIPLLFVLASITLFFSRRRYKAIESAEPPVVVKGHTYSDSVDETELQPLESKKVEHVRSACIIGAGHVGALTAVVLASQNPHIQFSVVDNDAGLINAWNSDRPPVFEPGLEEMFQPRKRKLTNLTFSTNVHAGVAAADLIFLCSEIFSTITIDEKERLDLSQLESAIRAIAQVSTGHKIIVQKSTAPCGVVQRMKKILRKTASPSASFDVLSNPDFLVPGTALHDLLYPPRVIIGHIFSEDMSPGALSALKKLYIPWVPEERIITMDAWSSELGKIAANAFLAQQISSLHSLSAICESTNANINHITQTLGLPQRVGFGFGSSHLQTEVLCLVYLARELGLQQVAEYWRAVLRMNDSHNRRISQRVLSQLSGDLTEQKIAVLGFTPKENNNQYSVALGLVRDLSKNGVKVGIYDPFIPADQLENTLRASNASLETVTVADSVETACAGCSAVILHTDWETFGHEKVRWQGIAGQMQSPKVFLDPYGVFDQFKMQQWGFKMLQAWALTCIGGNIIDNISNNEPAFNQVVYYLIGAALLQVALSPPELWECRPRFYDSEAAATMSKTEEMTWVTWLMVNLCLHEISSCIRAIDFHRYATLMLTGVFSLPLCPNNEEKKSATLVLKQSILEYSQYTAHILETDPSFT
;
A
#
# COMPACT_ATOMS: atom_id res chain seq x y z
N MET A 1 -28.64 -36.03 -20.73
CA MET A 1 -27.44 -35.18 -20.45
C MET A 1 -26.61 -34.98 -21.73
N PRO A 2 -26.84 -33.90 -22.51
CA PRO A 2 -26.03 -33.60 -23.70
C PRO A 2 -24.96 -32.50 -23.49
N PHE A 3 -24.74 -32.02 -22.26
CA PHE A 3 -23.90 -30.83 -22.00
C PHE A 3 -22.41 -31.10 -21.70
N ILE A 4 -22.02 -32.36 -21.46
CA ILE A 4 -20.63 -32.72 -21.14
C ILE A 4 -19.66 -32.54 -22.34
N PRO A 5 -20.03 -32.88 -23.60
CA PRO A 5 -19.13 -32.68 -24.74
C PRO A 5 -18.86 -31.19 -25.02
N LEU A 6 -19.84 -30.32 -24.78
CA LEU A 6 -19.73 -28.87 -25.01
C LEU A 6 -18.74 -28.21 -24.03
N LEU A 7 -18.71 -28.68 -22.78
CA LEU A 7 -17.78 -28.23 -21.75
C LEU A 7 -16.33 -28.60 -22.07
N PHE A 8 -16.07 -29.78 -22.62
CA PHE A 8 -14.73 -30.19 -23.05
C PHE A 8 -14.22 -29.39 -24.26
N VAL A 9 -15.11 -29.04 -25.19
CA VAL A 9 -14.76 -28.19 -26.34
C VAL A 9 -14.46 -26.76 -25.89
N LEU A 10 -15.27 -26.20 -24.99
CA LEU A 10 -15.03 -24.86 -24.41
C LEU A 10 -13.73 -24.82 -23.58
N ALA A 11 -13.46 -25.84 -22.77
CA ALA A 11 -12.21 -25.94 -22.01
C ALA A 11 -10.97 -26.04 -22.93
N SER A 12 -11.07 -26.80 -24.02
CA SER A 12 -10.00 -26.95 -25.01
C SER A 12 -9.73 -25.67 -25.80
N ILE A 13 -10.78 -24.92 -26.14
CA ILE A 13 -10.67 -23.60 -26.80
C ILE A 13 -10.02 -22.60 -25.83
N THR A 14 -10.40 -22.60 -24.56
CA THR A 14 -9.82 -21.72 -23.53
C THR A 14 -8.34 -22.03 -23.31
N LEU A 15 -7.95 -23.31 -23.28
CA LEU A 15 -6.55 -23.75 -23.22
C LEU A 15 -5.76 -23.37 -24.48
N PHE A 16 -6.37 -23.46 -25.67
CA PHE A 16 -5.73 -23.07 -26.94
C PHE A 16 -5.48 -21.55 -27.03
N PHE A 17 -6.42 -20.72 -26.55
CA PHE A 17 -6.23 -19.27 -26.48
C PHE A 17 -5.27 -18.85 -25.35
N SER A 18 -5.22 -19.58 -24.23
CA SER A 18 -4.25 -19.31 -23.16
C SER A 18 -2.80 -19.61 -23.58
N ARG A 19 -2.57 -20.68 -24.36
CA ARG A 19 -1.24 -21.04 -24.89
C ARG A 19 -0.74 -20.09 -25.98
N ARG A 20 -1.61 -19.39 -26.70
CA ARG A 20 -1.21 -18.39 -27.71
C ARG A 20 -0.76 -17.05 -27.13
N ARG A 21 -0.98 -16.79 -25.82
CA ARG A 21 -0.51 -15.55 -25.16
C ARG A 21 0.94 -15.61 -24.66
N TYR A 22 1.63 -16.74 -24.80
CA TYR A 22 3.05 -16.90 -24.43
C TYR A 22 3.85 -17.59 -25.53
N LYS A 23 3.83 -17.02 -26.73
CA LYS A 23 4.98 -17.13 -27.64
C LYS A 23 5.58 -15.74 -27.76
N ALA A 24 6.74 -15.56 -27.13
CA ALA A 24 7.61 -14.44 -27.39
C ALA A 24 7.81 -14.35 -28.91
N ILE A 25 7.37 -13.23 -29.48
CA ILE A 25 7.62 -12.92 -30.87
C ILE A 25 9.08 -12.47 -30.91
N GLU A 26 9.97 -13.36 -31.36
CA GLU A 26 11.27 -12.97 -31.91
C GLU A 26 11.02 -12.30 -33.26
N SER A 27 10.60 -11.04 -33.24
CA SER A 27 10.70 -10.17 -34.40
C SER A 27 11.34 -8.88 -33.92
N ALA A 28 12.45 -8.48 -34.53
CA ALA A 28 13.05 -7.18 -34.30
C ALA A 28 11.97 -6.10 -34.53
N GLU A 29 11.47 -5.52 -33.44
CA GLU A 29 10.53 -4.41 -33.51
C GLU A 29 11.24 -3.21 -34.14
N PRO A 30 10.60 -2.50 -35.08
CA PRO A 30 11.18 -1.29 -35.65
C PRO A 30 11.33 -0.23 -34.56
N PRO A 31 12.40 0.60 -34.61
CA PRO A 31 12.63 1.64 -33.61
C PRO A 31 11.44 2.60 -33.53
N VAL A 32 11.05 2.97 -32.31
CA VAL A 32 9.98 3.94 -32.07
C VAL A 32 10.43 5.33 -32.57
N VAL A 33 9.64 5.92 -33.46
CA VAL A 33 9.90 7.22 -34.10
C VAL A 33 8.96 8.29 -33.53
N VAL A 34 9.50 9.43 -33.11
CA VAL A 34 8.71 10.55 -32.57
C VAL A 34 9.14 11.85 -33.26
N LYS A 35 8.18 12.56 -33.88
CA LYS A 35 8.38 13.87 -34.56
C LYS A 35 9.46 13.88 -35.66
N GLY A 36 9.50 12.84 -36.51
CA GLY A 36 10.44 12.79 -37.64
C GLY A 36 11.89 12.52 -37.24
N HIS A 37 12.15 12.29 -35.96
CA HIS A 37 13.39 11.71 -35.47
C HIS A 37 13.08 10.29 -35.02
N THR A 38 13.72 9.29 -35.63
CA THR A 38 14.01 8.09 -34.85
C THR A 38 14.97 8.55 -33.74
N TYR A 39 14.87 8.05 -32.51
CA TYR A 39 15.96 8.32 -31.53
C TYR A 39 17.28 7.60 -31.92
N SER A 40 17.35 7.04 -33.15
CA SER A 40 18.55 6.62 -33.88
C SER A 40 19.13 7.68 -34.84
N ASP A 41 18.44 8.79 -35.13
CA ASP A 41 18.95 9.81 -36.07
C ASP A 41 19.78 10.88 -35.35
N SER A 42 21.05 10.55 -35.12
CA SER A 42 22.22 11.44 -35.18
C SER A 42 23.44 10.67 -34.68
N VAL A 43 23.80 9.61 -35.41
CA VAL A 43 25.18 9.15 -35.45
C VAL A 43 25.84 9.94 -36.57
N ASP A 44 26.55 11.01 -36.22
CA ASP A 44 27.66 11.40 -37.09
C ASP A 44 28.64 10.22 -37.04
N GLU A 45 28.69 9.44 -38.12
CA GLU A 45 29.67 8.39 -38.34
C GLU A 45 31.06 9.02 -38.40
N THR A 46 31.65 9.23 -37.23
CA THR A 46 33.10 9.28 -37.13
C THR A 46 33.54 7.85 -36.87
N GLU A 47 34.10 7.20 -37.90
CA GLU A 47 34.74 5.89 -37.83
C GLU A 47 35.74 5.87 -36.67
N LEU A 48 35.33 5.33 -35.53
CA LEU A 48 36.22 4.92 -34.45
C LEU A 48 36.43 3.42 -34.60
N GLN A 49 37.68 3.04 -34.83
CA GLN A 49 38.10 1.64 -34.95
C GLN A 49 37.61 0.81 -33.74
N PRO A 50 37.06 -0.40 -33.95
CA PRO A 50 36.59 -1.21 -32.84
C PRO A 50 37.79 -1.66 -31.99
N LEU A 51 37.84 -1.21 -30.74
CA LEU A 51 38.75 -1.78 -29.75
C LEU A 51 38.33 -3.22 -29.45
N GLU A 52 39.27 -4.16 -29.56
CA GLU A 52 39.22 -5.48 -28.92
C GLU A 52 39.32 -5.32 -27.38
N SER A 53 38.35 -4.64 -26.78
CA SER A 53 38.26 -4.57 -25.32
C SER A 53 37.74 -5.92 -24.81
N LYS A 54 38.49 -6.57 -23.90
CA LYS A 54 38.04 -7.81 -23.22
C LYS A 54 36.71 -7.54 -22.53
N LYS A 55 35.63 -8.08 -23.08
CA LYS A 55 34.27 -7.97 -22.55
C LYS A 55 34.21 -8.61 -21.15
N VAL A 56 33.39 -8.04 -20.26
CA VAL A 56 33.22 -8.57 -18.89
C VAL A 56 32.24 -9.75 -18.94
N GLU A 57 32.75 -10.96 -18.78
CA GLU A 57 31.93 -12.20 -18.69
C GLU A 57 31.71 -12.68 -17.24
N HIS A 58 32.59 -12.24 -16.33
CA HIS A 58 32.59 -12.58 -14.91
C HIS A 58 32.88 -11.33 -14.09
N VAL A 59 31.92 -10.95 -13.24
CA VAL A 59 32.06 -9.82 -12.31
C VAL A 59 32.86 -10.30 -11.09
N ARG A 60 34.01 -9.69 -10.83
CA ARG A 60 34.81 -9.91 -9.61
C ARG A 60 34.62 -8.79 -8.60
N SER A 61 34.31 -7.60 -9.10
CA SER A 61 34.08 -6.41 -8.29
C SER A 61 32.92 -5.58 -8.83
N ALA A 62 32.10 -5.05 -7.93
CA ALA A 62 31.01 -4.15 -8.25
C ALA A 62 31.07 -2.89 -7.38
N CYS A 63 30.83 -1.73 -7.99
CA CYS A 63 30.68 -0.46 -7.30
C CYS A 63 29.21 -0.05 -7.29
N ILE A 64 28.71 0.43 -6.16
CA ILE A 64 27.36 0.97 -6.02
C ILE A 64 27.50 2.46 -5.70
N ILE A 65 27.10 3.31 -6.64
CA ILE A 65 27.11 4.77 -6.45
C ILE A 65 25.76 5.18 -5.86
N GLY A 66 25.79 5.72 -4.65
CA GLY A 66 24.63 6.08 -3.84
C GLY A 66 24.49 5.14 -2.64
N ALA A 67 24.77 5.65 -1.44
CA ALA A 67 24.65 4.93 -0.16
C ALA A 67 23.29 5.15 0.53
N GLY A 68 22.29 5.63 -0.22
CA GLY A 68 20.91 5.71 0.24
C GLY A 68 20.24 4.34 0.37
N HIS A 69 18.93 4.36 0.64
CA HIS A 69 18.11 3.17 0.91
C HIS A 69 18.21 2.11 -0.20
N VAL A 70 17.99 2.49 -1.47
CA VAL A 70 18.07 1.56 -2.62
C VAL A 70 19.48 0.97 -2.78
N GLY A 71 20.50 1.84 -2.82
CA GLY A 71 21.85 1.41 -3.16
C GLY A 71 22.49 0.55 -2.08
N ALA A 72 22.44 1.00 -0.82
CA ALA A 72 23.08 0.28 0.28
C ALA A 72 22.41 -1.07 0.55
N LEU A 73 21.07 -1.15 0.58
CA LEU A 73 20.37 -2.42 0.81
C LEU A 73 20.60 -3.41 -0.34
N THR A 74 20.60 -2.92 -1.59
CA THR A 74 20.94 -3.75 -2.76
C THR A 74 22.35 -4.32 -2.63
N ALA A 75 23.33 -3.51 -2.20
CA ALA A 75 24.70 -3.96 -2.00
C ALA A 75 24.83 -4.99 -0.86
N VAL A 76 24.11 -4.80 0.24
CA VAL A 76 24.07 -5.72 1.38
C VAL A 76 23.57 -7.10 0.96
N VAL A 77 22.46 -7.17 0.21
CA VAL A 77 21.93 -8.45 -0.28
C VAL A 77 22.85 -9.06 -1.33
N LEU A 78 23.34 -8.29 -2.30
CA LEU A 78 24.28 -8.78 -3.31
C LEU A 78 25.54 -9.37 -2.68
N ALA A 79 26.14 -8.67 -1.71
CA ALA A 79 27.34 -9.12 -1.00
C ALA A 79 27.09 -10.39 -0.20
N SER A 80 25.94 -10.48 0.48
CA SER A 80 25.54 -11.67 1.24
C SER A 80 25.36 -12.90 0.36
N GLN A 81 24.80 -12.72 -0.84
CA GLN A 81 24.49 -13.82 -1.75
C GLN A 81 25.66 -14.16 -2.70
N ASN A 82 26.65 -13.27 -2.82
CA ASN A 82 27.82 -13.44 -3.67
C ASN A 82 29.14 -13.25 -2.89
N PRO A 83 29.51 -14.17 -1.98
CA PRO A 83 30.68 -13.99 -1.09
C PRO A 83 32.04 -13.95 -1.80
N HIS A 84 32.08 -14.30 -3.10
CA HIS A 84 33.28 -14.31 -3.93
C HIS A 84 33.47 -13.01 -4.74
N ILE A 85 32.52 -12.08 -4.69
CA ILE A 85 32.54 -10.80 -5.41
C ILE A 85 32.75 -9.67 -4.39
N GLN A 86 33.60 -8.71 -4.73
CA GLN A 86 33.83 -7.51 -3.90
C GLN A 86 32.81 -6.41 -4.24
N PHE A 87 32.16 -5.85 -3.23
CA PHE A 87 31.18 -4.78 -3.37
C PHE A 87 31.66 -3.53 -2.64
N SER A 88 31.69 -2.39 -3.35
CA SER A 88 32.03 -1.09 -2.76
C SER A 88 30.87 -0.13 -2.95
N VAL A 89 30.25 0.29 -1.85
CA VAL A 89 29.25 1.36 -1.83
C VAL A 89 29.98 2.69 -1.67
N VAL A 90 29.70 3.64 -2.56
CA VAL A 90 30.33 4.96 -2.56
C VAL A 90 29.29 6.08 -2.57
N ASP A 91 29.54 7.13 -1.81
CA ASP A 91 28.70 8.32 -1.74
C ASP A 91 29.54 9.56 -1.40
N ASN A 92 29.11 10.74 -1.84
CA ASN A 92 29.79 12.00 -1.49
C ASN A 92 29.44 12.46 -0.07
N ASP A 93 28.33 11.97 0.51
CA ASP A 93 27.94 12.28 1.88
C ASP A 93 28.79 11.48 2.90
N ALA A 94 29.77 12.17 3.49
CA ALA A 94 30.62 11.59 4.52
C ALA A 94 29.84 11.21 5.79
N GLY A 95 28.77 11.93 6.14
CA GLY A 95 27.92 11.61 7.28
C GLY A 95 27.21 10.28 7.07
N LEU A 96 26.63 10.09 5.88
CA LEU A 96 25.95 8.85 5.49
C LEU A 96 26.93 7.65 5.48
N ILE A 97 28.11 7.82 4.89
CA ILE A 97 29.15 6.77 4.87
C ILE A 97 29.66 6.44 6.28
N ASN A 98 29.84 7.45 7.14
CA ASN A 98 30.26 7.23 8.52
C ASN A 98 29.18 6.47 9.32
N ALA A 99 27.90 6.75 9.09
CA ALA A 99 26.81 6.02 9.71
C ALA A 99 26.82 4.54 9.30
N TRP A 100 26.98 4.24 8.00
CA TRP A 100 27.11 2.86 7.50
C TRP A 100 28.34 2.12 8.05
N ASN A 101 29.43 2.83 8.32
CA ASN A 101 30.64 2.28 8.93
C ASN A 101 30.57 2.16 10.46
N SER A 102 29.49 2.63 11.09
CA SER A 102 29.24 2.54 12.52
C SER A 102 28.36 1.32 12.87
N ASP A 103 28.11 1.11 14.17
CA ASP A 103 27.16 0.09 14.63
C ASP A 103 25.68 0.51 14.46
N ARG A 104 25.43 1.71 13.92
CA ARG A 104 24.08 2.27 13.71
C ARG A 104 23.90 2.66 12.24
N PRO A 105 23.38 1.76 11.39
CA PRO A 105 23.11 2.09 9.98
C PRO A 105 22.09 3.25 9.89
N PRO A 106 22.18 4.08 8.84
CA PRO A 106 21.33 5.26 8.67
C PRO A 106 19.89 4.92 8.24
N VAL A 107 19.59 3.65 7.99
CA VAL A 107 18.26 3.17 7.61
C VAL A 107 17.77 2.10 8.59
N PHE A 108 16.47 2.09 8.83
CA PHE A 108 15.81 1.07 9.64
C PHE A 108 15.03 0.13 8.73
N GLU A 109 15.45 -1.13 8.68
CA GLU A 109 14.75 -2.19 7.95
C GLU A 109 14.72 -3.45 8.82
N PRO A 110 13.55 -4.10 8.99
CA PRO A 110 13.46 -5.37 9.71
C PRO A 110 14.45 -6.40 9.18
N GLY A 111 15.27 -6.96 10.07
CA GLY A 111 16.29 -7.96 9.73
C GLY A 111 17.65 -7.39 9.30
N LEU A 112 17.79 -6.07 9.09
CA LEU A 112 19.06 -5.46 8.70
C LEU A 112 20.14 -5.61 9.79
N GLU A 113 19.77 -5.40 11.05
CA GLU A 113 20.69 -5.54 12.18
C GLU A 113 21.34 -6.93 12.22
N GLU A 114 20.59 -7.99 11.90
CA GLU A 114 21.11 -9.35 11.88
C GLU A 114 22.22 -9.57 10.83
N MET A 115 22.21 -8.80 9.74
CA MET A 115 23.23 -8.86 8.69
C MET A 115 24.52 -8.15 9.07
N PHE A 116 24.47 -7.25 10.07
CA PHE A 116 25.62 -6.47 10.56
C PHE A 116 26.11 -6.91 11.95
N GLN A 117 25.44 -7.87 12.61
CA GLN A 117 25.84 -8.36 13.93
C GLN A 117 27.27 -8.94 13.92
N PRO A 118 28.16 -8.55 14.86
CA PRO A 118 29.56 -8.98 14.90
C PRO A 118 29.79 -10.50 14.92
N ARG A 119 28.78 -11.29 15.32
CA ARG A 119 28.86 -12.75 15.47
C ARG A 119 28.44 -13.54 14.23
N LYS A 120 27.69 -12.94 13.29
CA LYS A 120 27.40 -13.50 11.97
C LYS A 120 28.26 -12.73 10.98
N ARG A 121 29.32 -13.36 10.45
CA ARG A 121 30.32 -12.80 9.50
C ARG A 121 29.93 -11.42 8.96
N LYS A 122 30.51 -10.35 9.54
CA LYS A 122 30.55 -9.01 8.94
C LYS A 122 30.85 -9.21 7.45
N LEU A 123 29.98 -8.76 6.53
CA LEU A 123 30.13 -8.97 5.09
C LEU A 123 31.53 -8.49 4.66
N THR A 124 32.51 -9.40 4.62
CA THR A 124 33.93 -9.05 4.45
C THR A 124 34.24 -8.57 3.04
N ASN A 125 33.30 -8.79 2.13
CA ASN A 125 33.31 -8.39 0.74
C ASN A 125 32.45 -7.14 0.49
N LEU A 126 32.05 -6.39 1.52
CA LEU A 126 31.30 -5.14 1.41
C LEU A 126 32.04 -3.99 2.12
N THR A 127 32.25 -2.88 1.43
CA THR A 127 32.88 -1.68 1.99
C THR A 127 32.09 -0.41 1.68
N PHE A 128 32.11 0.57 2.58
CA PHE A 128 31.54 1.90 2.38
C PHE A 128 32.63 2.96 2.35
N SER A 129 32.67 3.81 1.33
CA SER A 129 33.72 4.82 1.14
C SER A 129 33.18 6.11 0.54
N THR A 130 33.85 7.23 0.81
CA THR A 130 33.58 8.50 0.10
C THR A 130 34.36 8.64 -1.21
N ASN A 131 35.27 7.70 -1.50
CA ASN A 131 36.11 7.77 -2.70
C ASN A 131 35.41 7.13 -3.92
N VAL A 132 34.49 7.89 -4.52
CA VAL A 132 33.74 7.47 -5.72
C VAL A 132 34.67 7.06 -6.85
N HIS A 133 35.72 7.83 -7.12
CA HIS A 133 36.63 7.58 -8.23
C HIS A 133 37.38 6.24 -8.09
N ALA A 134 37.88 5.93 -6.91
CA ALA A 134 38.56 4.65 -6.66
C ALA A 134 37.60 3.46 -6.81
N GLY A 135 36.38 3.58 -6.29
CA GLY A 135 35.35 2.54 -6.42
C GLY A 135 34.99 2.26 -7.88
N VAL A 136 34.77 3.31 -8.67
CA VAL A 136 34.49 3.20 -10.11
C VAL A 136 35.67 2.59 -10.87
N ALA A 137 36.89 3.05 -10.61
CA ALA A 137 38.08 2.58 -11.32
C ALA A 137 38.29 1.07 -11.14
N ALA A 138 38.12 0.58 -9.91
CA ALA A 138 38.33 -0.83 -9.56
C ALA A 138 37.23 -1.78 -10.08
N ALA A 139 36.01 -1.30 -10.33
CA ALA A 139 34.85 -2.15 -10.58
C ALA A 139 34.72 -2.68 -12.02
N ASP A 140 34.23 -3.92 -12.15
CA ASP A 140 33.80 -4.49 -13.43
C ASP A 140 32.36 -4.07 -13.77
N LEU A 141 31.52 -3.93 -12.73
CA LEU A 141 30.11 -3.56 -12.81
C LEU A 141 29.80 -2.39 -11.87
N ILE A 142 29.04 -1.41 -12.33
CA ILE A 142 28.69 -0.21 -11.56
C ILE A 142 27.18 -0.08 -11.49
N PHE A 143 26.59 -0.18 -10.30
CA PHE A 143 25.21 0.22 -10.06
C PHE A 143 25.14 1.72 -9.81
N LEU A 144 24.28 2.40 -10.57
CA LEU A 144 23.95 3.80 -10.35
C LEU A 144 22.61 3.87 -9.63
N CYS A 145 22.66 4.20 -8.34
CA CYS A 145 21.52 4.22 -7.42
C CYS A 145 21.21 5.64 -6.93
N SER A 146 21.81 6.67 -7.52
CA SER A 146 21.52 8.06 -7.19
C SER A 146 20.05 8.38 -7.54
N GLU A 147 19.38 9.06 -6.62
CA GLU A 147 18.05 9.60 -6.86
C GLU A 147 18.13 10.68 -7.95
N ILE A 148 17.14 10.70 -8.84
CA ILE A 148 17.05 11.66 -9.94
C ILE A 148 15.77 12.45 -9.73
N PHE A 149 15.79 13.38 -8.78
CA PHE A 149 14.60 14.17 -8.48
C PHE A 149 14.89 15.67 -8.53
N SER A 150 14.50 16.29 -9.63
CA SER A 150 13.57 17.41 -9.51
C SER A 150 12.76 17.56 -10.80
N THR A 151 11.45 17.35 -10.69
CA THR A 151 10.49 17.96 -11.61
C THR A 151 10.37 19.40 -11.18
N ILE A 152 11.10 20.30 -11.83
CA ILE A 152 10.97 21.73 -11.53
C ILE A 152 9.64 22.18 -12.13
N THR A 153 8.66 22.50 -11.29
CA THR A 153 7.48 23.29 -11.67
C THR A 153 7.85 24.76 -11.65
N ILE A 154 8.54 25.23 -12.69
CA ILE A 154 8.61 26.66 -13.00
C ILE A 154 7.59 26.90 -14.14
N ASP A 155 6.68 27.85 -13.93
CA ASP A 155 5.76 28.38 -14.95
C ASP A 155 4.89 27.34 -15.67
N GLU A 156 4.28 26.40 -14.94
CA GLU A 156 3.39 25.33 -15.46
C GLU A 156 4.06 24.35 -16.46
N LYS A 157 5.36 24.51 -16.72
CA LYS A 157 6.19 23.64 -17.54
C LYS A 157 6.96 22.70 -16.63
N GLU A 158 6.41 21.50 -16.45
CA GLU A 158 7.11 20.38 -15.82
C GLU A 158 8.40 20.11 -16.62
N ARG A 159 9.57 20.22 -16.00
CA ARG A 159 10.87 19.85 -16.58
C ARG A 159 11.60 18.89 -15.67
N LEU A 160 12.20 17.85 -16.25
CA LEU A 160 13.08 16.93 -15.53
C LEU A 160 14.50 17.48 -15.52
N ASP A 161 15.03 17.77 -14.33
CA ASP A 161 16.46 18.04 -14.15
C ASP A 161 17.24 16.74 -14.04
N LEU A 162 18.14 16.50 -15.00
CA LEU A 162 19.02 15.32 -15.04
C LEU A 162 20.47 15.66 -14.65
N SER A 163 20.75 16.87 -14.15
CA SER A 163 22.11 17.35 -13.90
C SER A 163 22.91 16.44 -12.95
N GLN A 164 22.26 15.90 -11.92
CA GLN A 164 22.90 14.98 -10.98
C GLN A 164 23.28 13.65 -11.64
N LEU A 165 22.35 13.06 -12.41
CA LEU A 165 22.61 11.86 -13.20
C LEU A 165 23.76 12.10 -14.18
N GLU A 166 23.73 13.20 -14.93
CA GLU A 166 24.78 13.54 -15.89
C GLU A 166 26.14 13.74 -15.21
N SER A 167 26.17 14.36 -14.03
CA SER A 167 27.39 14.53 -13.25
C SER A 167 27.97 13.19 -12.81
N ALA A 168 27.13 12.28 -12.30
CA ALA A 168 27.54 10.93 -11.95
C ALA A 168 28.08 10.14 -13.16
N ILE A 169 27.43 10.23 -14.33
CA ILE A 169 27.89 9.58 -15.57
C ILE A 169 29.26 10.15 -16.00
N ARG A 170 29.45 11.46 -15.92
CA ARG A 170 30.74 12.10 -16.25
C ARG A 170 31.84 11.68 -15.27
N ALA A 171 31.54 11.59 -13.99
CA ALA A 171 32.47 11.10 -12.98
C ALA A 171 32.88 9.65 -13.25
N ILE A 172 31.94 8.80 -13.70
CA ILE A 172 32.25 7.44 -14.17
C ILE A 172 33.19 7.48 -15.37
N ALA A 173 32.84 8.26 -16.39
CA ALA A 173 33.59 8.36 -17.65
C ALA A 173 35.05 8.79 -17.45
N GLN A 174 35.29 9.76 -16.54
CA GLN A 174 36.60 10.37 -16.30
C GLN A 174 37.65 9.40 -15.76
N VAL A 175 37.24 8.42 -14.96
CA VAL A 175 38.17 7.50 -14.26
C VAL A 175 38.08 6.06 -14.75
N SER A 176 37.23 5.81 -15.73
CA SER A 176 37.06 4.48 -16.30
C SER A 176 38.12 4.18 -17.35
N THR A 177 38.65 2.97 -17.29
CA THR A 177 39.52 2.34 -18.30
C THR A 177 39.03 0.92 -18.54
N GLY A 178 39.28 0.36 -19.73
CA GLY A 178 38.81 -0.97 -20.09
C GLY A 178 37.29 -1.02 -20.24
N HIS A 179 36.73 -2.24 -20.25
CA HIS A 179 35.30 -2.42 -20.41
C HIS A 179 34.58 -2.47 -19.05
N LYS A 180 33.45 -1.75 -18.91
CA LYS A 180 32.63 -1.75 -17.70
C LYS A 180 31.14 -1.92 -18.01
N ILE A 181 30.41 -2.59 -17.14
CA ILE A 181 28.94 -2.68 -17.21
C ILE A 181 28.35 -1.65 -16.25
N ILE A 182 27.51 -0.75 -16.74
CA ILE A 182 26.79 0.23 -15.93
C ILE A 182 25.33 -0.21 -15.83
N VAL A 183 24.81 -0.29 -14.61
CA VAL A 183 23.46 -0.70 -14.30
C VAL A 183 22.73 0.47 -13.66
N GLN A 184 21.81 1.06 -14.40
CA GLN A 184 20.90 2.07 -13.90
C GLN A 184 19.87 1.38 -13.01
N LYS A 185 19.91 1.62 -11.68
CA LYS A 185 19.12 0.89 -10.68
C LYS A 185 17.92 1.68 -10.15
N SER A 186 18.12 2.97 -9.88
CA SER A 186 17.11 3.86 -9.31
C SER A 186 15.97 4.11 -10.29
N THR A 187 14.91 4.80 -9.88
CA THR A 187 13.94 5.34 -10.84
C THR A 187 14.61 6.38 -11.74
N ALA A 188 14.39 6.27 -13.05
CA ALA A 188 14.77 7.28 -14.02
C ALA A 188 13.68 7.47 -15.07
N PRO A 189 13.61 8.65 -15.72
CA PRO A 189 12.77 8.83 -16.90
C PRO A 189 13.15 7.88 -18.03
N CYS A 190 12.18 7.52 -18.88
CA CYS A 190 12.45 6.69 -20.05
C CYS A 190 13.50 7.35 -20.97
N GLY A 191 14.42 6.53 -21.49
CA GLY A 191 15.50 6.94 -22.40
C GLY A 191 16.81 7.20 -21.72
N VAL A 192 16.89 7.01 -20.41
CA VAL A 192 18.11 7.29 -19.66
C VAL A 192 19.24 6.37 -20.06
N VAL A 193 19.00 5.08 -20.31
CA VAL A 193 20.06 4.16 -20.80
C VAL A 193 20.67 4.67 -22.12
N GLN A 194 19.85 5.14 -23.07
CA GLN A 194 20.34 5.70 -24.34
C GLN A 194 21.13 6.99 -24.11
N ARG A 195 20.63 7.89 -23.26
CA ARG A 195 21.30 9.15 -22.91
C ARG A 195 22.64 8.89 -22.22
N MET A 196 22.69 7.92 -21.29
CA MET A 196 23.91 7.47 -20.62
C MET A 196 24.95 7.01 -21.63
N LYS A 197 24.58 6.11 -22.56
CA LYS A 197 25.47 5.67 -23.64
C LYS A 197 26.02 6.85 -24.44
N LYS A 198 25.18 7.82 -24.80
CA LYS A 198 25.59 9.03 -25.56
C LYS A 198 26.59 9.88 -24.78
N ILE A 199 26.38 10.10 -23.48
CA ILE A 199 27.29 10.89 -22.64
C ILE A 199 28.62 10.13 -22.48
N LEU A 200 28.58 8.83 -22.17
CA LEU A 200 29.77 8.01 -21.99
C LEU A 200 30.64 8.01 -23.26
N ARG A 201 30.05 7.77 -24.43
CA ARG A 201 30.78 7.80 -25.72
C ARG A 201 31.47 9.14 -26.00
N LYS A 202 30.87 10.25 -25.55
CA LYS A 202 31.42 11.60 -25.77
C LYS A 202 32.48 12.01 -24.75
N THR A 203 32.43 11.46 -23.54
CA THR A 203 33.21 11.97 -22.39
C THR A 203 34.28 11.00 -21.89
N ALA A 204 34.16 9.72 -22.19
CA ALA A 204 35.11 8.72 -21.73
C ALA A 204 36.41 8.74 -22.56
N SER A 205 37.48 8.27 -21.93
CA SER A 205 38.74 7.99 -22.62
C SER A 205 38.53 6.98 -23.76
N PRO A 206 39.26 7.10 -24.89
CA PRO A 206 39.27 6.07 -25.93
C PRO A 206 39.64 4.67 -25.44
N SER A 207 40.30 4.57 -24.28
CA SER A 207 40.66 3.30 -23.65
C SER A 207 39.51 2.62 -22.88
N ALA A 208 38.33 3.24 -22.81
CA ALA A 208 37.18 2.76 -22.06
C ALA A 208 35.99 2.43 -22.97
N SER A 209 35.28 1.34 -22.65
CA SER A 209 34.05 0.95 -23.32
C SER A 209 32.99 0.55 -22.29
N PHE A 210 31.71 0.70 -22.64
CA PHE A 210 30.62 0.54 -21.69
C PHE A 210 29.42 -0.19 -22.28
N ASP A 211 28.89 -1.13 -21.50
CA ASP A 211 27.51 -1.58 -21.63
C ASP A 211 26.65 -0.87 -20.59
N VAL A 212 25.42 -0.50 -20.98
CA VAL A 212 24.48 0.16 -20.09
C VAL A 212 23.18 -0.63 -20.06
N LEU A 213 22.75 -1.00 -18.85
CA LEU A 213 21.56 -1.79 -18.56
C LEU A 213 20.63 -0.98 -17.64
N SER A 214 19.32 -1.20 -17.78
CA SER A 214 18.32 -0.77 -16.79
C SER A 214 18.01 -1.96 -15.87
N ASN A 215 17.92 -1.72 -14.57
CA ASN A 215 17.54 -2.72 -13.57
C ASN A 215 16.72 -2.05 -12.47
N PRO A 216 15.46 -1.66 -12.74
CA PRO A 216 14.67 -0.88 -11.81
C PRO A 216 14.48 -1.61 -10.47
N ASP A 217 14.41 -0.86 -9.38
CA ASP A 217 14.04 -1.38 -8.06
C ASP A 217 12.51 -1.42 -7.90
N PHE A 218 12.00 -2.26 -7.00
CA PHE A 218 10.58 -2.30 -6.64
C PHE A 218 10.43 -2.34 -5.11
N LEU A 219 11.31 -1.62 -4.41
CA LEU A 219 11.41 -1.72 -2.96
C LEU A 219 10.27 -0.97 -2.30
N VAL A 220 9.73 -1.57 -1.24
CA VAL A 220 8.78 -0.90 -0.34
C VAL A 220 9.48 -0.72 1.01
N PRO A 221 9.67 0.52 1.49
CA PRO A 221 10.31 0.76 2.78
C PRO A 221 9.57 0.07 3.94
N GLY A 222 10.33 -0.49 4.87
CA GLY A 222 9.84 -1.37 5.93
C GLY A 222 9.77 -2.84 5.55
N THR A 223 9.79 -3.17 4.25
CA THR A 223 9.92 -4.54 3.73
C THR A 223 11.05 -4.67 2.71
N ALA A 224 11.88 -3.64 2.52
CA ALA A 224 12.78 -3.56 1.38
C ALA A 224 13.85 -4.65 1.40
N LEU A 225 14.35 -5.00 2.58
CA LEU A 225 15.29 -6.11 2.73
C LEU A 225 14.66 -7.45 2.34
N HIS A 226 13.41 -7.68 2.76
CA HIS A 226 12.64 -8.86 2.38
C HIS A 226 12.38 -8.88 0.86
N ASP A 227 12.02 -7.74 0.26
CA ASP A 227 11.72 -7.63 -1.16
C ASP A 227 12.97 -7.89 -2.04
N LEU A 228 14.17 -7.56 -1.54
CA LEU A 228 15.44 -7.90 -2.21
C LEU A 228 15.82 -9.38 -2.08
N LEU A 229 15.49 -10.01 -0.94
CA LEU A 229 15.76 -11.43 -0.69
C LEU A 229 14.74 -12.35 -1.38
N TYR A 230 13.50 -11.89 -1.54
CA TYR A 230 12.42 -12.66 -2.14
C TYR A 230 11.68 -11.86 -3.23
N PRO A 231 12.39 -11.36 -4.25
CA PRO A 231 11.76 -10.52 -5.25
C PRO A 231 10.72 -11.33 -6.04
N PRO A 232 9.52 -10.77 -6.28
CA PRO A 232 8.55 -11.41 -7.16
C PRO A 232 9.08 -11.49 -8.60
N ARG A 233 9.91 -10.50 -9.00
CA ARG A 233 10.61 -10.44 -10.28
C ARG A 233 11.84 -9.55 -10.17
N VAL A 234 12.84 -9.81 -11.01
CA VAL A 234 13.97 -8.92 -11.30
C VAL A 234 13.87 -8.55 -12.77
N ILE A 235 13.85 -7.25 -13.10
CA ILE A 235 13.79 -6.79 -14.49
C ILE A 235 15.18 -6.33 -14.93
N ILE A 236 15.62 -6.76 -16.11
CA ILE A 236 16.84 -6.27 -16.76
C ILE A 236 16.50 -5.77 -18.17
N GLY A 237 16.52 -4.46 -18.34
CA GLY A 237 16.38 -3.78 -19.62
C GLY A 237 17.72 -3.58 -20.31
N HIS A 238 17.77 -3.78 -21.62
CA HIS A 238 18.97 -3.52 -22.42
C HIS A 238 18.66 -2.95 -23.80
N ILE A 239 19.66 -2.35 -24.45
CA ILE A 239 19.52 -1.93 -25.85
C ILE A 239 20.10 -3.04 -26.72
N PHE A 240 19.31 -3.54 -27.67
CA PHE A 240 19.81 -4.40 -28.73
C PHE A 240 20.57 -3.53 -29.73
N SER A 241 21.90 -3.54 -29.66
CA SER A 241 22.76 -2.81 -30.57
C SER A 241 24.05 -3.60 -30.82
N GLU A 242 24.71 -3.40 -31.96
CA GLU A 242 25.92 -4.15 -32.33
C GLU A 242 27.07 -3.96 -31.33
N ASP A 243 27.11 -2.82 -30.65
CA ASP A 243 28.09 -2.50 -29.60
C ASP A 243 27.79 -3.15 -28.24
N MET A 244 26.61 -3.76 -28.06
CA MET A 244 26.24 -4.38 -26.80
C MET A 244 26.90 -5.75 -26.64
N SER A 245 27.56 -6.00 -25.50
CA SER A 245 28.12 -7.32 -25.22
C SER A 245 27.01 -8.31 -24.83
N PRO A 246 26.88 -9.46 -25.54
CA PRO A 246 26.05 -10.56 -25.06
C PRO A 246 26.40 -10.99 -23.62
N GLY A 247 27.67 -10.77 -23.22
CA GLY A 247 28.18 -11.06 -21.89
C GLY A 247 27.62 -10.15 -20.79
N ALA A 248 27.24 -8.90 -21.08
CA ALA A 248 26.82 -7.94 -20.04
C ALA A 248 25.49 -8.36 -19.38
N LEU A 249 24.52 -8.79 -20.19
CA LEU A 249 23.25 -9.31 -19.70
C LEU A 249 23.46 -10.58 -18.86
N SER A 250 24.31 -11.49 -19.36
CA SER A 250 24.64 -12.73 -18.63
C SER A 250 25.35 -12.44 -17.31
N ALA A 251 26.29 -11.48 -17.30
CA ALA A 251 27.03 -11.07 -16.11
C ALA A 251 26.10 -10.53 -15.03
N LEU A 252 25.15 -9.64 -15.38
CA LEU A 252 24.17 -9.14 -14.41
C LEU A 252 23.20 -10.25 -13.94
N LYS A 253 22.72 -11.13 -14.83
CA LYS A 253 21.89 -12.28 -14.43
C LYS A 253 22.59 -13.17 -13.41
N LYS A 254 23.87 -13.48 -13.64
CA LYS A 254 24.69 -14.30 -12.73
C LYS A 254 24.81 -13.72 -11.33
N LEU A 255 24.68 -12.40 -11.16
CA LEU A 255 24.63 -11.79 -9.83
C LEU A 255 23.36 -12.13 -9.05
N TYR A 256 22.23 -12.39 -9.73
CA TYR A 256 20.92 -12.65 -9.09
C TYR A 256 20.60 -14.15 -8.94
N ILE A 257 21.12 -15.00 -9.84
CA ILE A 257 20.90 -16.45 -9.86
C ILE A 257 21.15 -17.18 -8.52
N PRO A 258 22.07 -16.76 -7.63
CA PRO A 258 22.32 -17.50 -6.39
C PRO A 258 21.10 -17.61 -5.45
N TRP A 259 20.12 -16.70 -5.54
CA TRP A 259 18.92 -16.74 -4.71
C TRP A 259 17.61 -16.43 -5.44
N VAL A 260 17.67 -15.83 -6.63
CA VAL A 260 16.48 -15.54 -7.44
C VAL A 260 16.32 -16.64 -8.50
N PRO A 261 15.17 -17.35 -8.52
CA PRO A 261 14.87 -18.30 -9.58
C PRO A 261 14.93 -17.64 -10.96
N GLU A 262 15.54 -18.31 -11.94
CA GLU A 262 15.79 -17.71 -13.26
C GLU A 262 14.50 -17.29 -13.98
N GLU A 263 13.40 -18.00 -13.75
CA GLU A 263 12.07 -17.66 -14.27
C GLU A 263 11.51 -16.33 -13.75
N ARG A 264 12.05 -15.82 -12.63
CA ARG A 264 11.72 -14.49 -12.09
C ARG A 264 12.64 -13.40 -12.61
N ILE A 265 13.69 -13.73 -13.37
CA ILE A 265 14.61 -12.76 -13.98
C ILE A 265 14.17 -12.48 -15.41
N ILE A 266 13.44 -11.37 -15.58
CA ILE A 266 12.82 -10.98 -16.85
C ILE A 266 13.74 -10.02 -17.59
N THR A 267 14.03 -10.35 -18.84
CA THR A 267 14.81 -9.49 -19.74
C THR A 267 13.94 -8.86 -20.82
N MET A 268 14.16 -7.59 -21.11
CA MET A 268 13.43 -6.83 -22.12
C MET A 268 14.29 -5.70 -22.68
N ASP A 269 13.74 -4.92 -23.61
CA ASP A 269 14.40 -3.70 -24.05
C ASP A 269 14.46 -2.65 -22.92
N ALA A 270 15.44 -1.76 -22.97
CA ALA A 270 15.67 -0.76 -21.93
C ALA A 270 14.47 0.17 -21.75
N TRP A 271 13.79 0.53 -22.84
CA TRP A 271 12.67 1.46 -22.78
C TRP A 271 11.46 0.85 -22.08
N SER A 272 11.14 -0.42 -22.37
CA SER A 272 10.11 -1.18 -21.67
C SER A 272 10.43 -1.39 -20.19
N SER A 273 11.70 -1.63 -19.85
CA SER A 273 12.15 -1.74 -18.45
C SER A 273 11.95 -0.45 -17.68
N GLU A 274 12.42 0.67 -18.23
CA GLU A 274 12.28 2.01 -17.64
C GLU A 274 10.80 2.40 -17.52
N LEU A 275 10.02 2.27 -18.59
CA LEU A 275 8.58 2.58 -18.57
C LEU A 275 7.81 1.67 -17.62
N GLY A 276 8.18 0.38 -17.53
CA GLY A 276 7.54 -0.60 -16.66
C GLY A 276 7.60 -0.21 -15.18
N LYS A 277 8.73 0.37 -14.72
CA LYS A 277 8.87 0.90 -13.36
C LYS A 277 7.95 2.09 -13.11
N ILE A 278 8.00 3.08 -14.00
CA ILE A 278 7.17 4.29 -13.88
C ILE A 278 5.69 3.92 -13.91
N ALA A 279 5.28 3.04 -14.84
CA ALA A 279 3.92 2.57 -14.98
C ALA A 279 3.45 1.83 -13.72
N ALA A 280 4.24 0.89 -13.18
CA ALA A 280 3.86 0.15 -11.97
C ALA A 280 3.53 1.08 -10.81
N ASN A 281 4.37 2.10 -10.58
CA ASN A 281 4.16 3.11 -9.55
C ASN A 281 2.93 3.99 -9.86
N ALA A 282 2.76 4.42 -11.12
CA ALA A 282 1.60 5.21 -11.51
C ALA A 282 0.27 4.46 -11.39
N PHE A 283 0.25 3.14 -11.63
CA PHE A 283 -0.94 2.31 -11.41
C PHE A 283 -1.30 2.19 -9.93
N LEU A 284 -0.32 2.11 -9.02
CA LEU A 284 -0.57 2.18 -7.59
C LEU A 284 -1.17 3.53 -7.18
N ALA A 285 -0.56 4.64 -7.65
CA ALA A 285 -1.07 5.99 -7.40
C ALA A 285 -2.50 6.18 -7.94
N GLN A 286 -2.77 5.65 -9.14
CA GLN A 286 -4.10 5.66 -9.73
C GLN A 286 -5.11 4.90 -8.88
N GLN A 287 -4.80 3.67 -8.46
CA GLN A 287 -5.69 2.86 -7.63
C GLN A 287 -6.07 3.61 -6.35
N ILE A 288 -5.09 4.23 -5.70
CA ILE A 288 -5.28 5.06 -4.50
C ILE A 288 -6.21 6.25 -4.79
N SER A 289 -5.94 7.03 -5.84
CA SER A 289 -6.80 8.16 -6.23
C SER A 289 -8.20 7.73 -6.64
N SER A 290 -8.37 6.59 -7.29
CA SER A 290 -9.69 6.03 -7.62
C SER A 290 -10.48 5.71 -6.35
N LEU A 291 -9.85 5.06 -5.36
CA LEU A 291 -10.49 4.80 -4.07
C LEU A 291 -10.85 6.11 -3.33
N HIS A 292 -9.99 7.12 -3.38
CA HIS A 292 -10.30 8.44 -2.82
C HIS A 292 -11.48 9.11 -3.50
N SER A 293 -11.61 8.99 -4.82
CA SER A 293 -12.77 9.51 -5.54
C SER A 293 -14.07 8.79 -5.13
N LEU A 294 -14.04 7.47 -4.98
CA LEU A 294 -15.17 6.66 -4.52
C LEU A 294 -15.53 6.97 -3.06
N SER A 295 -14.54 7.26 -2.21
CA SER A 295 -14.78 7.65 -0.81
C SER A 295 -15.67 8.90 -0.71
N ALA A 296 -15.46 9.88 -1.59
CA ALA A 296 -16.29 11.09 -1.61
C ALA A 296 -17.74 10.81 -2.05
N ILE A 297 -17.95 9.86 -2.96
CA ILE A 297 -19.28 9.39 -3.36
C ILE A 297 -19.94 8.65 -2.18
N CYS A 298 -19.19 7.77 -1.51
CA CYS A 298 -19.66 7.03 -0.34
C CYS A 298 -20.15 7.97 0.76
N GLU A 299 -19.37 9.01 1.05
CA GLU A 299 -19.73 10.05 2.02
C GLU A 299 -21.01 10.81 1.63
N SER A 300 -21.23 11.03 0.34
CA SER A 300 -22.41 11.76 -0.17
C SER A 300 -23.67 10.90 -0.24
N THR A 301 -23.52 9.57 -0.25
CA THR A 301 -24.62 8.60 -0.48
C THR A 301 -24.90 7.69 0.70
N ASN A 302 -24.11 7.80 1.78
CA ASN A 302 -24.09 6.87 2.92
C ASN A 302 -23.64 5.44 2.60
N ALA A 303 -22.94 5.22 1.49
CA ALA A 303 -22.31 3.93 1.22
C ALA A 303 -21.03 3.74 2.06
N ASN A 304 -20.61 2.48 2.24
CA ASN A 304 -19.39 2.13 2.98
C ASN A 304 -18.27 1.72 2.01
N ILE A 305 -17.20 2.50 1.98
CA ILE A 305 -16.01 2.22 1.15
C ILE A 305 -15.32 0.90 1.51
N ASN A 306 -15.44 0.40 2.75
CA ASN A 306 -14.90 -0.93 3.11
C ASN A 306 -15.60 -2.05 2.36
N HIS A 307 -16.92 -1.96 2.19
CA HIS A 307 -17.65 -2.95 1.41
C HIS A 307 -17.25 -2.88 -0.06
N ILE A 308 -16.98 -1.68 -0.58
CA ILE A 308 -16.52 -1.49 -1.95
C ILE A 308 -15.10 -2.03 -2.15
N THR A 309 -14.16 -1.71 -1.26
CA THR A 309 -12.78 -2.23 -1.33
C THR A 309 -12.77 -3.76 -1.20
N GLN A 310 -13.58 -4.33 -0.31
CA GLN A 310 -13.78 -5.78 -0.20
C GLN A 310 -14.34 -6.39 -1.50
N THR A 311 -15.34 -5.72 -2.12
CA THR A 311 -15.92 -6.16 -3.41
C THR A 311 -14.88 -6.14 -4.53
N LEU A 312 -13.97 -5.16 -4.52
CA LEU A 312 -12.90 -5.02 -5.52
C LEU A 312 -11.65 -5.85 -5.22
N GLY A 313 -11.57 -6.51 -4.05
CA GLY A 313 -10.36 -7.20 -3.61
C GLY A 313 -9.18 -6.26 -3.36
N LEU A 314 -9.46 -5.01 -2.96
CA LEU A 314 -8.48 -3.97 -2.71
C LEU A 314 -8.22 -3.80 -1.21
N PRO A 315 -7.03 -3.30 -0.82
CA PRO A 315 -6.76 -3.00 0.58
C PRO A 315 -7.77 -1.97 1.11
N GLN A 316 -8.32 -2.24 2.29
CA GLN A 316 -9.35 -1.41 2.92
C GLN A 316 -8.80 -0.07 3.45
N ARG A 317 -7.48 0.06 3.60
CA ARG A 317 -6.83 1.17 4.32
C ARG A 317 -5.85 1.86 3.38
N VAL A 318 -6.17 3.09 3.00
CA VAL A 318 -5.44 3.82 1.94
C VAL A 318 -4.73 5.07 2.46
N GLY A 319 -4.81 5.37 3.76
CA GLY A 319 -4.02 6.42 4.41
C GLY A 319 -4.35 7.85 3.94
N PHE A 320 -3.39 8.77 4.11
CA PHE A 320 -3.45 10.15 3.61
C PHE A 320 -2.90 10.23 2.19
N GLY A 321 -3.75 10.13 1.17
CA GLY A 321 -3.25 10.19 -0.20
C GLY A 321 -2.28 9.04 -0.50
N PHE A 322 -1.66 9.03 -1.68
CA PHE A 322 -0.39 8.32 -1.83
C PHE A 322 0.72 9.22 -1.27
N GLY A 323 0.98 9.08 0.03
CA GLY A 323 1.84 9.97 0.84
C GLY A 323 3.34 9.99 0.49
N SER A 324 3.80 9.31 -0.55
CA SER A 324 5.20 9.34 -0.98
C SER A 324 5.39 10.28 -2.17
N SER A 325 6.40 11.15 -2.06
CA SER A 325 6.87 11.99 -3.16
C SER A 325 7.28 11.19 -4.38
N HIS A 326 7.72 9.95 -4.18
CA HIS A 326 8.03 8.99 -5.24
C HIS A 326 6.83 8.73 -6.16
N LEU A 327 5.67 8.34 -5.61
CA LEU A 327 4.48 8.05 -6.43
C LEU A 327 4.00 9.29 -7.20
N GLN A 328 4.03 10.47 -6.56
CA GLN A 328 3.73 11.73 -7.24
C GLN A 328 4.70 12.01 -8.40
N THR A 329 6.00 11.83 -8.14
CA THR A 329 7.06 12.11 -9.12
C THR A 329 6.97 11.16 -10.31
N GLU A 330 6.68 9.88 -10.10
CA GLU A 330 6.50 8.89 -11.17
C GLU A 330 5.31 9.21 -12.06
N VAL A 331 4.18 9.64 -11.48
CA VAL A 331 3.03 10.10 -12.28
C VAL A 331 3.39 11.37 -13.06
N LEU A 332 4.11 12.31 -12.45
CA LEU A 332 4.62 13.51 -13.16
C LEU A 332 5.56 13.14 -14.30
N CYS A 333 6.42 12.13 -14.14
CA CYS A 333 7.26 11.60 -15.21
C CYS A 333 6.42 11.10 -16.40
N LEU A 334 5.32 10.38 -16.17
CA LEU A 334 4.41 9.97 -17.25
C LEU A 334 3.73 11.15 -17.93
N VAL A 335 3.27 12.12 -17.15
CA VAL A 335 2.62 13.32 -17.67
C VAL A 335 3.58 14.11 -18.57
N TYR A 336 4.82 14.29 -18.11
CA TYR A 336 5.90 14.90 -18.87
C TYR A 336 6.19 14.12 -20.15
N LEU A 337 6.40 12.80 -20.04
CA LEU A 337 6.68 11.93 -21.18
C LEU A 337 5.57 12.01 -22.23
N ALA A 338 4.31 11.92 -21.81
CA ALA A 338 3.16 12.02 -22.71
C ALA A 338 3.12 13.38 -23.45
N ARG A 339 3.43 14.48 -22.76
CA ARG A 339 3.51 15.82 -23.38
C ARG A 339 4.62 15.92 -24.41
N GLU A 340 5.81 15.42 -24.11
CA GLU A 340 6.96 15.42 -25.03
C GLU A 340 6.65 14.64 -26.32
N LEU A 341 5.95 13.50 -26.17
CA LEU A 341 5.45 12.68 -27.27
C LEU A 341 4.26 13.29 -28.03
N GLY A 342 3.69 14.41 -27.56
CA GLY A 342 2.52 15.04 -28.17
C GLY A 342 1.17 14.40 -27.82
N LEU A 343 1.13 13.51 -26.83
CA LEU A 343 -0.03 12.75 -26.38
C LEU A 343 -0.80 13.50 -25.27
N GLN A 344 -1.44 14.62 -25.62
CA GLN A 344 -2.06 15.50 -24.63
C GLN A 344 -3.18 14.83 -23.81
N GLN A 345 -4.05 14.02 -24.44
CA GLN A 345 -5.11 13.33 -23.68
C GLN A 345 -4.55 12.34 -22.65
N VAL A 346 -3.43 11.68 -22.97
CA VAL A 346 -2.75 10.76 -22.04
C VAL A 346 -2.14 11.53 -20.87
N ALA A 347 -1.53 12.69 -21.13
CA ALA A 347 -1.00 13.57 -20.10
C ALA A 347 -2.11 14.07 -19.15
N GLU A 348 -3.28 14.43 -19.68
CA GLU A 348 -4.43 14.87 -18.89
C GLU A 348 -5.01 13.74 -18.02
N TYR A 349 -5.07 12.52 -18.55
CA TYR A 349 -5.50 11.35 -17.80
C TYR A 349 -4.63 11.10 -16.56
N TRP A 350 -3.31 11.05 -16.73
CA TRP A 350 -2.39 10.86 -15.60
C TRP A 350 -2.36 12.07 -14.66
N ARG A 351 -2.52 13.29 -15.17
CA ARG A 351 -2.66 14.49 -14.33
C ARG A 351 -3.92 14.44 -13.45
N ALA A 352 -5.00 13.80 -13.91
CA ALA A 352 -6.21 13.65 -13.09
C ALA A 352 -5.96 12.83 -11.82
N VAL A 353 -5.04 11.86 -11.86
CA VAL A 353 -4.62 11.08 -10.68
C VAL A 353 -4.04 12.00 -9.60
N LEU A 354 -3.15 12.92 -9.98
CA LEU A 354 -2.55 13.91 -9.08
C LEU A 354 -3.61 14.88 -8.53
N ARG A 355 -4.46 15.43 -9.40
CA ARG A 355 -5.53 16.37 -9.00
C ARG A 355 -6.49 15.73 -8.00
N MET A 356 -6.81 14.46 -8.16
CA MET A 356 -7.67 13.74 -7.23
C MET A 356 -7.00 13.56 -5.85
N ASN A 357 -5.70 13.25 -5.82
CA ASN A 357 -4.93 13.17 -4.58
C ASN A 357 -4.91 14.52 -3.85
N ASP A 358 -4.62 15.62 -4.56
CA ASP A 358 -4.62 16.97 -4.00
C ASP A 358 -6.01 17.42 -3.52
N SER A 359 -7.06 17.03 -4.25
CA SER A 359 -8.45 17.27 -3.86
C SER A 359 -8.79 16.52 -2.57
N HIS A 360 -8.40 15.24 -2.48
CA HIS A 360 -8.61 14.41 -1.29
C HIS A 360 -7.92 14.98 -0.05
N ASN A 361 -6.65 15.38 -0.16
CA ASN A 361 -5.89 15.95 0.95
C ASN A 361 -6.53 17.25 1.49
N ARG A 362 -6.95 18.15 0.58
CA ARG A 362 -7.68 19.38 0.95
C ARG A 362 -9.05 19.07 1.56
N ARG A 363 -9.75 18.06 1.05
CA ARG A 363 -11.05 17.63 1.60
C ARG A 363 -10.89 17.13 3.03
N ILE A 364 -9.84 16.37 3.33
CA ILE A 364 -9.58 15.89 4.70
C ILE A 364 -9.30 17.05 5.64
N SER A 365 -8.45 18.01 5.26
CA SER A 365 -8.17 19.17 6.12
C SER A 365 -9.45 19.97 6.43
N GLN A 366 -10.29 20.21 5.42
CA GLN A 366 -11.60 20.83 5.60
C GLN A 366 -12.55 20.02 6.50
N ARG A 367 -12.54 18.68 6.41
CA ARG A 367 -13.33 17.82 7.29
C ARG A 367 -12.91 17.93 8.75
N VAL A 368 -11.61 18.01 9.03
CA VAL A 368 -11.13 18.19 10.41
C VAL A 368 -11.55 19.57 10.93
N LEU A 369 -11.32 20.63 10.14
CA LEU A 369 -11.68 22.00 10.52
C LEU A 369 -13.18 22.16 10.80
N SER A 370 -14.05 21.49 10.03
CA SER A 370 -15.51 21.56 10.24
C SER A 370 -15.99 20.85 11.50
N GLN A 371 -15.16 20.02 12.14
CA GLN A 371 -15.49 19.44 13.45
C GLN A 371 -15.10 20.34 14.63
N LEU A 372 -14.27 21.36 14.40
CA LEU A 372 -13.87 22.29 15.44
C LEU A 372 -14.99 23.31 15.69
N SER A 373 -15.03 23.85 16.90
CA SER A 373 -16.04 24.83 17.32
C SER A 373 -15.37 26.12 17.77
N GLY A 374 -16.05 27.25 17.61
CA GLY A 374 -15.55 28.56 18.03
C GLY A 374 -14.52 29.17 17.07
N ASP A 375 -13.69 30.08 17.59
CA ASP A 375 -12.63 30.74 16.82
C ASP A 375 -11.48 29.77 16.53
N LEU A 376 -11.22 29.52 15.25
CA LEU A 376 -10.16 28.63 14.78
C LEU A 376 -8.77 29.08 15.22
N THR A 377 -8.56 30.38 15.46
CA THR A 377 -7.26 30.92 15.91
C THR A 377 -6.89 30.50 17.33
N GLU A 378 -7.90 30.13 18.13
CA GLU A 378 -7.71 29.59 19.47
C GLU A 378 -7.68 28.06 19.51
N GLN A 379 -7.99 27.40 18.39
CA GLN A 379 -7.94 25.95 18.30
C GLN A 379 -6.50 25.46 18.12
N LYS A 380 -6.21 24.29 18.71
CA LYS A 380 -4.96 23.55 18.48
C LYS A 380 -5.27 22.17 17.89
N ILE A 381 -4.50 21.76 16.89
CA ILE A 381 -4.52 20.42 16.30
C ILE A 381 -3.15 19.77 16.48
N ALA A 382 -3.12 18.52 16.94
CA ALA A 382 -1.93 17.69 16.95
C ALA A 382 -1.82 16.88 15.64
N VAL A 383 -0.65 16.87 15.01
CA VAL A 383 -0.31 16.03 13.85
C VAL A 383 0.76 15.05 14.29
N LEU A 384 0.42 13.76 14.30
CA LEU A 384 1.30 12.68 14.70
C LEU A 384 1.82 11.96 13.47
N GLY A 385 3.14 11.99 13.30
CA GLY A 385 3.81 11.59 12.08
C GLY A 385 3.99 12.78 11.13
N PHE A 386 5.20 12.93 10.63
CA PHE A 386 5.57 13.91 9.62
C PHE A 386 6.42 13.25 8.55
N THR A 387 7.35 12.39 8.93
CA THR A 387 8.25 11.74 7.99
C THR A 387 7.53 10.54 7.35
N PRO A 388 7.65 10.34 6.02
CA PRO A 388 7.19 9.09 5.41
C PRO A 388 8.06 7.94 5.92
N LYS A 389 7.57 6.70 5.89
CA LYS A 389 8.31 5.51 6.35
C LYS A 389 9.65 5.27 5.64
N GLU A 390 9.86 5.93 4.50
CA GLU A 390 11.10 5.92 3.71
C GLU A 390 12.18 6.88 4.26
N ASN A 391 11.90 7.58 5.37
CA ASN A 391 12.79 8.53 6.06
C ASN A 391 13.25 9.75 5.23
N ASN A 392 12.55 10.09 4.14
CA ASN A 392 12.79 11.30 3.37
C ASN A 392 11.79 12.41 3.74
N ASN A 393 12.18 13.28 4.68
CA ASN A 393 11.33 14.35 5.22
C ASN A 393 11.14 15.54 4.26
N GLN A 394 12.04 15.74 3.28
CA GLN A 394 12.08 16.93 2.43
C GLN A 394 10.83 17.07 1.56
N TYR A 395 10.18 15.94 1.28
CA TYR A 395 9.00 15.88 0.41
C TYR A 395 7.78 15.29 1.11
N SER A 396 7.69 15.45 2.44
CA SER A 396 6.55 14.93 3.19
C SER A 396 5.22 15.57 2.75
N VAL A 397 4.21 14.72 2.52
CA VAL A 397 2.82 15.15 2.25
C VAL A 397 2.17 15.79 3.50
N ALA A 398 2.69 15.53 4.70
CA ALA A 398 2.26 16.17 5.93
C ALA A 398 2.42 17.70 5.87
N LEU A 399 3.41 18.18 5.11
CA LEU A 399 3.66 19.60 4.93
C LEU A 399 2.48 20.32 4.26
N GLY A 400 1.81 19.68 3.30
CA GLY A 400 0.60 20.22 2.67
C GLY A 400 -0.52 20.40 3.68
N LEU A 401 -0.77 19.38 4.50
CA LEU A 401 -1.75 19.41 5.58
C LEU A 401 -1.42 20.50 6.60
N VAL A 402 -0.19 20.56 7.10
CA VAL A 402 0.26 21.56 8.10
C VAL A 402 0.07 22.97 7.57
N ARG A 403 0.45 23.23 6.30
CA ARG A 403 0.25 24.54 5.65
C ARG A 403 -1.22 24.89 5.54
N ASP A 404 -2.08 23.95 5.13
CA ASP A 404 -3.51 24.19 4.99
C ASP A 404 -4.16 24.50 6.34
N LEU A 405 -3.80 23.76 7.41
CA LEU A 405 -4.30 24.02 8.77
C LEU A 405 -3.82 25.38 9.29
N SER A 406 -2.53 25.68 9.14
CA SER A 406 -1.92 26.96 9.58
C SER A 406 -2.53 28.17 8.84
N LYS A 407 -2.79 28.06 7.53
CA LYS A 407 -3.47 29.11 6.75
C LYS A 407 -4.88 29.42 7.23
N ASN A 408 -5.55 28.47 7.88
CA ASN A 408 -6.86 28.67 8.50
C ASN A 408 -6.76 29.21 9.95
N GLY A 409 -5.56 29.61 10.40
CA GLY A 409 -5.32 30.25 11.69
C GLY A 409 -5.10 29.28 12.86
N VAL A 410 -5.23 27.97 12.64
CA VAL A 410 -5.16 26.96 13.70
C VAL A 410 -3.71 26.76 14.17
N LYS A 411 -3.54 26.59 15.48
CA LYS A 411 -2.24 26.22 16.08
C LYS A 411 -1.97 24.73 15.82
N VAL A 412 -0.81 24.39 15.27
CA VAL A 412 -0.45 23.02 14.91
C VAL A 412 0.71 22.53 15.79
N GLY A 413 0.51 21.44 16.52
CA GLY A 413 1.57 20.73 17.23
C GLY A 413 1.97 19.47 16.47
N ILE A 414 3.24 19.32 16.11
CA ILE A 414 3.73 18.18 15.31
C ILE A 414 4.66 17.33 16.16
N TYR A 415 4.45 16.02 16.15
CA TYR A 415 5.41 15.07 16.72
C TYR A 415 5.65 13.91 15.77
N ASP A 416 6.91 13.58 15.53
CA ASP A 416 7.32 12.39 14.78
C ASP A 416 8.54 11.75 15.49
N PRO A 417 8.49 10.44 15.81
CA PRO A 417 9.50 9.78 16.62
C PRO A 417 10.80 9.45 15.87
N PHE A 418 10.82 9.56 14.54
CA PHE A 418 11.96 9.15 13.70
C PHE A 418 12.68 10.31 13.04
N ILE A 419 12.25 11.54 13.26
CA ILE A 419 12.94 12.76 12.84
C ILE A 419 13.31 13.61 14.06
N PRO A 420 14.59 13.99 14.21
CA PRO A 420 15.00 14.94 15.23
C PRO A 420 14.24 16.28 15.11
N ALA A 421 13.87 16.87 16.24
CA ALA A 421 13.06 18.08 16.27
C ALA A 421 13.71 19.26 15.51
N ASP A 422 15.03 19.41 15.60
CA ASP A 422 15.81 20.42 14.89
C ASP A 422 15.76 20.23 13.37
N GLN A 423 15.84 19.00 12.88
CA GLN A 423 15.68 18.69 11.46
C GLN A 423 14.26 18.99 10.98
N LEU A 424 13.24 18.61 11.75
CA LEU A 424 11.85 18.89 11.43
C LEU A 424 11.58 20.40 11.35
N GLU A 425 12.08 21.18 12.32
CA GLU A 425 12.00 22.64 12.29
C GLU A 425 12.67 23.24 11.05
N ASN A 426 13.84 22.73 10.67
CA ASN A 426 14.55 23.19 9.48
C ASN A 426 13.77 22.89 8.19
N THR A 427 13.16 21.71 8.08
CA THR A 427 12.29 21.37 6.94
C THR A 427 11.07 22.30 6.88
N LEU A 428 10.44 22.59 8.01
CA LEU A 428 9.31 23.53 8.07
C LEU A 428 9.74 24.96 7.69
N ARG A 429 10.90 25.44 8.17
CA ARG A 429 11.48 26.75 7.83
C ARG A 429 11.78 26.87 6.34
N ALA A 430 12.47 25.89 5.76
CA ALA A 430 12.82 25.88 4.33
C ALA A 430 11.57 25.91 3.42
N SER A 431 10.44 25.46 3.96
CA SER A 431 9.19 25.34 3.23
C SER A 431 8.30 26.60 3.27
N ASN A 432 8.72 27.71 3.89
CA ASN A 432 7.90 28.93 4.05
C ASN A 432 6.51 28.67 4.66
N ALA A 433 6.34 27.64 5.50
CA ALA A 433 5.13 27.52 6.32
C ALA A 433 5.11 28.70 7.31
N SER A 434 3.95 29.29 7.60
CA SER A 434 3.84 30.29 8.66
C SER A 434 4.14 29.61 9.99
N LEU A 435 5.36 29.78 10.50
CA LEU A 435 5.84 29.10 11.70
C LEU A 435 5.25 29.70 12.98
N GLU A 436 4.60 30.86 12.91
CA GLU A 436 4.02 31.50 14.09
C GLU A 436 2.97 30.63 14.77
N THR A 437 2.28 29.77 14.01
CA THR A 437 1.25 28.86 14.53
C THR A 437 1.68 27.40 14.58
N VAL A 438 2.92 27.05 14.21
CA VAL A 438 3.40 25.66 14.15
C VAL A 438 4.46 25.41 15.21
N THR A 439 4.28 24.35 16.00
CA THR A 439 5.18 23.96 17.08
C THR A 439 5.62 22.51 16.89
N VAL A 440 6.93 22.25 17.02
CA VAL A 440 7.48 20.89 17.06
C VAL A 440 7.51 20.44 18.52
N ALA A 441 6.83 19.33 18.80
CA ALA A 441 6.73 18.74 20.12
C ALA A 441 7.80 17.65 20.32
N ASP A 442 8.12 17.38 21.58
CA ASP A 442 9.08 16.35 22.00
C ASP A 442 8.44 14.99 22.29
N SER A 443 7.11 14.93 22.37
CA SER A 443 6.33 13.75 22.73
C SER A 443 4.89 13.84 22.20
N VAL A 444 4.18 12.71 22.22
CA VAL A 444 2.76 12.65 21.86
C VAL A 444 1.92 13.48 22.84
N GLU A 445 2.29 13.44 24.13
CA GLU A 445 1.64 14.16 25.21
C GLU A 445 1.71 15.67 24.99
N THR A 446 2.89 16.23 24.70
CA THR A 446 3.05 17.68 24.49
C THR A 446 2.42 18.15 23.19
N ALA A 447 2.44 17.33 22.14
CA ALA A 447 1.72 17.61 20.89
C ALA A 447 0.21 17.72 21.14
N CYS A 448 -0.37 16.77 21.88
CA CYS A 448 -1.81 16.66 22.11
C CYS A 448 -2.33 17.54 23.26
N ALA A 449 -1.47 18.07 24.12
CA ALA A 449 -1.87 18.91 25.25
C ALA A 449 -2.70 20.13 24.79
N GLY A 450 -3.93 20.24 25.29
CA GLY A 450 -4.86 21.33 24.97
C GLY A 450 -5.37 21.36 23.53
N CYS A 451 -5.13 20.32 22.72
CA CYS A 451 -5.64 20.26 21.35
C CYS A 451 -7.11 19.80 21.31
N SER A 452 -7.81 20.20 20.26
CA SER A 452 -9.20 19.79 19.96
C SER A 452 -9.25 18.69 18.91
N ALA A 453 -8.19 18.51 18.11
CA ALA A 453 -8.09 17.37 17.21
C ALA A 453 -6.70 16.75 17.20
N VAL A 454 -6.66 15.43 17.02
CA VAL A 454 -5.45 14.67 16.73
C VAL A 454 -5.59 14.06 15.33
N ILE A 455 -4.56 14.20 14.51
CA ILE A 455 -4.45 13.61 13.19
C ILE A 455 -3.30 12.61 13.18
N LEU A 456 -3.61 11.34 12.95
CA LEU A 456 -2.61 10.31 12.69
C LEU A 456 -2.19 10.37 11.22
N HIS A 457 -1.11 11.10 10.92
CA HIS A 457 -0.63 11.27 9.55
C HIS A 457 0.27 10.11 9.08
N THR A 458 1.15 9.62 9.96
CA THR A 458 1.98 8.43 9.70
C THR A 458 1.66 7.35 10.71
N ASP A 459 1.41 6.12 10.25
CA ASP A 459 1.06 4.95 11.06
C ASP A 459 2.29 4.30 11.72
N TRP A 460 3.04 5.10 12.48
CA TRP A 460 4.13 4.57 13.30
C TRP A 460 3.59 3.68 14.42
N GLU A 461 4.18 2.48 14.59
CA GLU A 461 3.78 1.56 15.65
C GLU A 461 3.92 2.16 17.06
N THR A 462 4.81 3.15 17.22
CA THR A 462 5.01 3.89 18.47
C THR A 462 3.78 4.64 18.94
N PHE A 463 2.83 4.94 18.05
CA PHE A 463 1.56 5.57 18.41
C PHE A 463 0.49 4.57 18.88
N GLY A 464 0.76 3.27 18.75
CA GLY A 464 -0.18 2.22 19.16
C GLY A 464 -0.58 2.31 20.63
N HIS A 465 -1.80 1.84 20.94
CA HIS A 465 -2.40 1.93 22.28
C HIS A 465 -1.62 1.19 23.39
N GLU A 466 -0.74 0.26 23.03
CA GLU A 466 0.16 -0.43 23.96
C GLU A 466 1.31 0.48 24.44
N LYS A 467 1.69 1.47 23.63
CA LYS A 467 2.83 2.36 23.88
C LYS A 467 2.39 3.75 24.35
N VAL A 468 1.21 4.22 23.94
CA VAL A 468 0.66 5.54 24.29
C VAL A 468 -0.61 5.40 25.13
N ARG A 469 -0.69 6.14 26.25
CA ARG A 469 -1.86 6.17 27.14
C ARG A 469 -2.94 7.12 26.62
N TRP A 470 -3.67 6.72 25.59
CA TRP A 470 -4.70 7.52 24.92
C TRP A 470 -5.83 8.02 25.82
N GLN A 471 -6.21 7.27 26.86
CA GLN A 471 -7.16 7.74 27.86
C GLN A 471 -6.65 8.98 28.62
N GLY A 472 -5.35 9.01 28.93
CA GLY A 472 -4.69 10.16 29.55
C GLY A 472 -4.64 11.36 28.60
N ILE A 473 -4.29 11.12 27.33
CA ILE A 473 -4.32 12.13 26.26
C ILE A 473 -5.71 12.75 26.14
N ALA A 474 -6.76 11.93 26.09
CA ALA A 474 -8.13 12.41 26.04
C ALA A 474 -8.47 13.33 27.23
N GLY A 475 -7.94 13.06 28.42
CA GLY A 475 -8.12 13.92 29.60
C GLY A 475 -7.49 15.30 29.49
N GLN A 476 -6.50 15.49 28.61
CA GLN A 476 -5.76 16.75 28.42
C GLN A 476 -6.23 17.54 27.19
N MET A 477 -7.15 16.98 26.39
CA MET A 477 -7.69 17.59 25.19
C MET A 477 -8.92 18.46 25.47
N GLN A 478 -9.14 19.45 24.59
CA GLN A 478 -10.35 20.26 24.59
C GLN A 478 -11.49 19.53 23.84
N SER A 479 -12.73 19.77 24.27
CA SER A 479 -13.91 19.25 23.58
C SER A 479 -14.32 20.19 22.42
N PRO A 480 -14.74 19.66 21.25
CA PRO A 480 -14.84 18.24 20.92
C PRO A 480 -13.46 17.59 20.71
N LYS A 481 -13.26 16.36 21.19
CA LYS A 481 -11.99 15.62 21.10
C LYS A 481 -11.93 14.81 19.81
N VAL A 482 -11.62 15.46 18.70
CA VAL A 482 -11.65 14.81 17.37
C VAL A 482 -10.41 13.96 17.17
N PHE A 483 -10.57 12.75 16.65
CA PHE A 483 -9.45 11.89 16.28
C PHE A 483 -9.59 11.40 14.83
N LEU A 484 -8.64 11.77 13.98
CA LEU A 484 -8.58 11.33 12.60
C LEU A 484 -7.59 10.19 12.43
N ASP A 485 -8.11 9.00 12.12
CA ASP A 485 -7.34 7.80 11.81
C ASP A 485 -7.66 7.34 10.37
N PRO A 486 -6.83 7.71 9.38
CA PRO A 486 -7.03 7.30 7.99
C PRO A 486 -6.59 5.84 7.74
N TYR A 487 -5.76 5.26 8.61
CA TYR A 487 -5.17 3.92 8.46
C TYR A 487 -5.97 2.84 9.21
N GLY A 488 -6.92 3.24 10.06
CA GLY A 488 -7.72 2.31 10.87
C GLY A 488 -6.87 1.54 11.88
N VAL A 489 -5.79 2.14 12.37
CA VAL A 489 -4.88 1.53 13.36
C VAL A 489 -5.57 1.40 14.73
N PHE A 490 -6.48 2.30 15.06
CA PHE A 490 -7.13 2.35 16.37
C PHE A 490 -8.49 1.64 16.40
N ASP A 491 -8.73 0.94 17.50
CA ASP A 491 -10.05 0.39 17.85
C ASP A 491 -11.01 1.55 18.14
N GLN A 492 -11.98 1.74 17.25
CA GLN A 492 -12.92 2.85 17.33
C GLN A 492 -13.76 2.82 18.61
N PHE A 493 -14.18 1.64 19.06
CA PHE A 493 -15.03 1.50 20.23
C PHE A 493 -14.28 1.92 21.49
N LYS A 494 -13.03 1.47 21.64
CA LYS A 494 -12.17 1.89 22.77
C LYS A 494 -11.90 3.39 22.76
N MET A 495 -11.59 3.96 21.59
CA MET A 495 -11.33 5.41 21.48
C MET A 495 -12.58 6.23 21.84
N GLN A 496 -13.76 5.80 21.40
CA GLN A 496 -15.03 6.43 21.76
C GLN A 496 -15.32 6.34 23.26
N GLN A 497 -15.04 5.21 23.91
CA GLN A 497 -15.15 5.07 25.37
C GLN A 497 -14.26 6.06 26.14
N TRP A 498 -13.10 6.43 25.59
CA TRP A 498 -12.23 7.46 26.17
C TRP A 498 -12.67 8.90 25.82
N GLY A 499 -13.77 9.05 25.08
CA GLY A 499 -14.39 10.33 24.75
C GLY A 499 -13.92 10.95 23.43
N PHE A 500 -13.23 10.19 22.57
CA PHE A 500 -12.87 10.66 21.23
C PHE A 500 -14.06 10.60 20.28
N LYS A 501 -14.20 11.66 19.47
CA LYS A 501 -15.02 11.65 18.27
C LYS A 501 -14.16 11.18 17.10
N MET A 502 -14.32 9.92 16.72
CA MET A 502 -13.59 9.34 15.59
C MET A 502 -14.07 9.93 14.27
N LEU A 503 -13.15 10.51 13.52
CA LEU A 503 -13.34 10.90 12.12
C LEU A 503 -12.57 9.90 11.27
N GLN A 504 -13.27 9.11 10.45
CA GLN A 504 -12.59 8.30 9.45
C GLN A 504 -12.35 9.14 8.20
N ALA A 505 -11.15 9.05 7.63
CA ALA A 505 -10.83 9.72 6.37
C ALA A 505 -11.71 9.23 5.19
N TRP A 506 -12.31 8.05 5.34
CA TRP A 506 -12.95 7.30 4.26
C TRP A 506 -14.37 6.79 4.58
N ALA A 507 -14.82 6.83 5.84
CA ALA A 507 -16.21 6.55 6.20
C ALA A 507 -16.87 7.80 6.82
N LEU A 508 -18.18 7.90 6.60
CA LEU A 508 -19.04 8.74 7.41
C LEU A 508 -18.76 8.50 8.90
N THR A 509 -18.62 9.59 9.66
CA THR A 509 -19.35 9.66 10.92
C THR A 509 -20.81 9.53 10.55
N CYS A 510 -21.42 8.36 10.78
CA CYS A 510 -22.84 8.15 10.54
C CYS A 510 -23.60 9.33 11.16
N ILE A 511 -24.26 10.15 10.35
CA ILE A 511 -25.26 11.12 10.84
C ILE A 511 -26.46 10.36 11.47
N GLY A 512 -26.47 9.02 11.40
CA GLY A 512 -27.27 8.12 12.23
C GLY A 512 -26.89 8.08 13.72
N GLY A 513 -25.86 8.80 14.16
CA GLY A 513 -25.54 8.99 15.58
C GLY A 513 -26.74 9.49 16.39
N ASN A 514 -27.60 10.34 15.85
CA ASN A 514 -28.79 10.77 16.61
C ASN A 514 -29.91 9.73 16.73
N ILE A 515 -29.86 8.62 16.01
CA ILE A 515 -30.83 7.52 16.16
C ILE A 515 -30.19 6.41 17.01
N ILE A 516 -28.93 6.05 16.76
CA ILE A 516 -28.25 5.02 17.57
C ILE A 516 -27.81 5.57 18.93
N ASP A 517 -27.40 6.84 19.08
CA ASP A 517 -27.11 7.45 20.39
C ASP A 517 -28.38 7.72 21.20
N ASN A 518 -29.56 7.82 20.56
CA ASN A 518 -30.85 7.83 21.27
C ASN A 518 -31.35 6.42 21.63
N ILE A 519 -30.89 5.38 20.92
CA ILE A 519 -31.27 3.98 21.17
C ILE A 519 -30.30 3.28 22.13
N SER A 520 -29.00 3.59 22.07
CA SER A 520 -27.96 3.02 22.95
C SER A 520 -28.00 3.60 24.36
N ASN A 521 -28.48 4.84 24.52
CA ASN A 521 -28.74 5.44 25.83
C ASN A 521 -30.07 4.97 26.46
N ASN A 522 -30.84 4.12 25.78
CA ASN A 522 -32.06 3.49 26.29
C ASN A 522 -32.05 1.97 26.03
N GLU A 523 -31.11 1.27 26.68
CA GLU A 523 -31.04 -0.21 26.76
C GLU A 523 -32.38 -0.93 27.01
N PRO A 524 -33.39 -0.38 27.73
CA PRO A 524 -34.67 -1.06 27.90
C PRO A 524 -35.51 -1.17 26.62
N ALA A 525 -35.39 -0.22 25.69
CA ALA A 525 -36.26 -0.12 24.51
C ALA A 525 -35.83 -1.05 23.37
N PHE A 526 -34.51 -1.21 23.15
CA PHE A 526 -33.98 -2.13 22.13
C PHE A 526 -34.35 -3.59 22.45
N ASN A 527 -34.19 -3.97 23.72
CA ASN A 527 -34.62 -5.29 24.19
C ASN A 527 -36.13 -5.48 24.00
N GLN A 528 -36.97 -4.50 24.32
CA GLN A 528 -38.42 -4.61 24.12
C GLN A 528 -38.83 -4.81 22.65
N VAL A 529 -38.23 -4.09 21.71
CA VAL A 529 -38.56 -4.22 20.28
C VAL A 529 -38.16 -5.59 19.73
N VAL A 530 -36.99 -6.08 20.12
CA VAL A 530 -36.52 -7.43 19.74
C VAL A 530 -37.39 -8.51 20.40
N TYR A 531 -37.76 -8.36 21.67
CA TYR A 531 -38.69 -9.28 22.35
C TYR A 531 -40.10 -9.26 21.73
N TYR A 532 -40.58 -8.10 21.28
CA TYR A 532 -41.89 -8.00 20.60
C TYR A 532 -41.87 -8.62 19.21
N LEU A 533 -40.81 -8.43 18.43
CA LEU A 533 -40.67 -9.01 17.09
C LEU A 533 -40.51 -10.54 17.17
N ILE A 534 -39.69 -11.03 18.10
CA ILE A 534 -39.53 -12.46 18.34
C ILE A 534 -40.82 -13.06 18.91
N GLY A 535 -41.48 -12.37 19.84
CA GLY A 535 -42.76 -12.78 20.41
C GLY A 535 -43.89 -12.84 19.38
N ALA A 536 -43.97 -11.86 18.48
CA ALA A 536 -44.95 -11.84 17.39
C ALA A 536 -44.70 -12.97 16.37
N ALA A 537 -43.44 -13.21 16.01
CA ALA A 537 -43.07 -14.31 15.11
C ALA A 537 -43.39 -15.69 15.72
N LEU A 538 -43.10 -15.88 17.01
CA LEU A 538 -43.41 -17.14 17.71
C LEU A 538 -44.91 -17.36 17.91
N LEU A 539 -45.68 -16.30 18.18
CA LEU A 539 -47.14 -16.37 18.31
C LEU A 539 -47.79 -16.72 16.96
N GLN A 540 -47.25 -16.19 15.86
CA GLN A 540 -47.76 -16.46 14.51
C GLN A 540 -47.46 -17.90 14.06
N VAL A 541 -46.30 -18.45 14.46
CA VAL A 541 -45.97 -19.88 14.26
C VAL A 541 -46.84 -20.78 15.14
N ALA A 542 -47.12 -20.39 16.39
CA ALA A 542 -47.96 -21.15 17.31
C ALA A 542 -49.45 -21.19 16.91
N LEU A 543 -49.96 -20.13 16.27
CA LEU A 543 -51.34 -20.03 15.79
C LEU A 543 -51.55 -20.69 14.41
N SER A 544 -50.51 -21.27 13.82
CA SER A 544 -50.59 -21.95 12.52
C SER A 544 -51.10 -23.40 12.67
N PRO A 545 -52.01 -23.89 11.81
CA PRO A 545 -52.53 -25.25 11.86
C PRO A 545 -51.44 -26.33 11.92
N PRO A 546 -51.60 -27.41 12.71
CA PRO A 546 -50.58 -28.46 12.87
C PRO A 546 -50.16 -29.14 11.56
N GLU A 547 -51.06 -29.18 10.57
CA GLU A 547 -50.85 -29.81 9.27
C GLU A 547 -49.75 -29.10 8.44
N LEU A 548 -49.45 -27.83 8.73
CA LEU A 548 -48.38 -27.07 8.05
C LEU A 548 -46.98 -27.37 8.60
N TRP A 549 -46.85 -28.07 9.73
CA TRP A 549 -45.57 -28.39 10.36
C TRP A 549 -44.91 -29.64 9.75
N GLU A 550 -45.66 -30.50 9.06
CA GLU A 550 -45.15 -31.74 8.43
C GLU A 550 -44.65 -31.57 6.99
N CYS A 551 -44.81 -30.38 6.39
CA CYS A 551 -44.30 -30.10 5.05
C CYS A 551 -42.76 -29.96 5.04
N ARG A 552 -42.04 -31.08 4.98
CA ARG A 552 -40.63 -31.12 4.55
C ARG A 552 -40.55 -31.10 3.01
N PRO A 553 -39.98 -30.07 2.37
CA PRO A 553 -39.61 -30.19 0.96
C PRO A 553 -38.24 -30.88 0.85
N ARG A 554 -38.17 -31.97 0.07
CA ARG A 554 -36.89 -32.46 -0.44
C ARG A 554 -36.34 -31.38 -1.38
N PHE A 555 -35.14 -30.89 -1.09
CA PHE A 555 -34.36 -30.10 -2.03
C PHE A 555 -34.24 -30.89 -3.35
N TYR A 556 -34.50 -30.25 -4.50
CA TYR A 556 -34.61 -30.81 -5.85
C TYR A 556 -36.00 -31.29 -6.28
N ASP A 557 -36.93 -30.36 -6.50
CA ASP A 557 -37.80 -30.44 -7.68
C ASP A 557 -38.36 -29.05 -8.03
N SER A 558 -38.06 -28.55 -9.23
CA SER A 558 -38.42 -27.18 -9.67
C SER A 558 -39.89 -27.01 -10.04
N GLU A 559 -40.69 -28.08 -10.02
CA GLU A 559 -42.12 -28.03 -10.38
C GLU A 559 -43.05 -27.79 -9.18
N ALA A 560 -42.60 -28.02 -7.94
CA ALA A 560 -43.43 -27.85 -6.74
C ALA A 560 -43.64 -26.37 -6.32
N ALA A 561 -42.79 -25.45 -6.79
CA ALA A 561 -42.90 -24.03 -6.46
C ALA A 561 -44.09 -23.34 -7.17
N ALA A 562 -44.65 -23.94 -8.22
CA ALA A 562 -45.71 -23.34 -9.04
C ALA A 562 -47.13 -23.52 -8.46
N THR A 563 -47.31 -24.31 -7.40
CA THR A 563 -48.64 -24.68 -6.85
C THR A 563 -48.82 -24.31 -5.37
N MET A 564 -47.89 -23.58 -4.76
CA MET A 564 -48.02 -23.16 -3.36
C MET A 564 -49.18 -22.18 -3.17
N SER A 565 -49.99 -22.39 -2.14
CA SER A 565 -51.01 -21.43 -1.72
C SER A 565 -50.34 -20.21 -1.04
N LYS A 566 -50.99 -19.04 -1.08
CA LYS A 566 -50.49 -17.80 -0.44
C LYS A 566 -50.18 -17.96 1.06
N THR A 567 -50.84 -18.89 1.73
CA THR A 567 -50.64 -19.19 3.15
C THR A 567 -49.34 -19.96 3.40
N GLU A 568 -48.98 -20.86 2.48
CA GLU A 568 -47.72 -21.61 2.52
C GLU A 568 -46.52 -20.72 2.19
N GLU A 569 -46.65 -19.79 1.22
CA GLU A 569 -45.62 -18.78 0.93
C GLU A 569 -45.32 -17.87 2.14
N MET A 570 -46.36 -17.38 2.84
CA MET A 570 -46.19 -16.53 4.02
C MET A 570 -45.50 -17.27 5.16
N THR A 571 -45.81 -18.55 5.36
CA THR A 571 -45.16 -19.38 6.38
C THR A 571 -43.70 -19.65 6.01
N TRP A 572 -43.40 -19.86 4.72
CA TRP A 572 -42.05 -20.04 4.20
C TRP A 572 -41.18 -18.79 4.36
N VAL A 573 -41.72 -17.61 4.02
CA VAL A 573 -41.05 -16.32 4.21
C VAL A 573 -40.78 -16.06 5.69
N THR A 574 -41.73 -16.40 6.56
CA THR A 574 -41.58 -16.21 8.02
C THR A 574 -40.54 -17.18 8.59
N TRP A 575 -40.53 -18.44 8.18
CA TRP A 575 -39.52 -19.43 8.56
C TRP A 575 -38.12 -19.05 8.06
N LEU A 576 -38.02 -18.56 6.83
CA LEU A 576 -36.76 -18.09 6.23
C LEU A 576 -36.24 -16.84 6.97
N MET A 577 -37.13 -15.89 7.29
CA MET A 577 -36.79 -14.68 8.05
C MET A 577 -36.30 -14.99 9.46
N VAL A 578 -36.95 -15.92 10.16
CA VAL A 578 -36.54 -16.35 11.51
C VAL A 578 -35.19 -17.08 11.47
N ASN A 579 -34.97 -17.96 10.49
CA ASN A 579 -33.68 -18.65 10.35
C ASN A 579 -32.54 -17.71 9.92
N LEU A 580 -32.81 -16.75 9.04
CA LEU A 580 -31.83 -15.72 8.66
C LEU A 580 -31.49 -14.82 9.86
N CYS A 581 -32.49 -14.41 10.65
CA CYS A 581 -32.25 -13.65 11.88
C CYS A 581 -31.45 -14.46 12.91
N LEU A 582 -31.77 -15.74 13.11
CA LEU A 582 -31.03 -16.61 14.03
C LEU A 582 -29.60 -16.89 13.55
N HIS A 583 -29.40 -17.01 12.23
CA HIS A 583 -28.08 -17.18 11.63
C HIS A 583 -27.23 -15.92 11.78
N GLU A 584 -27.78 -14.72 11.56
CA GLU A 584 -27.06 -13.46 11.76
C GLU A 584 -26.72 -13.22 13.24
N ILE A 585 -27.63 -13.55 14.16
CA ILE A 585 -27.41 -13.45 15.61
C ILE A 585 -26.33 -14.46 16.07
N SER A 586 -26.34 -15.68 15.52
CA SER A 586 -25.30 -16.70 15.73
C SER A 586 -23.91 -16.23 15.32
N SER A 587 -23.79 -15.52 14.19
CA SER A 587 -22.50 -14.93 13.77
C SER A 587 -22.03 -13.76 14.65
N CYS A 588 -22.92 -13.17 15.45
CA CYS A 588 -22.60 -12.04 16.32
C CYS A 588 -22.25 -12.44 17.77
N ILE A 589 -22.59 -13.66 18.21
CA ILE A 589 -22.49 -14.08 19.62
C ILE A 589 -21.52 -15.26 19.76
N ARG A 590 -20.50 -15.13 20.63
CA ARG A 590 -19.59 -16.24 20.96
C ARG A 590 -20.38 -17.40 21.61
N ALA A 591 -20.04 -18.65 21.27
CA ALA A 591 -20.81 -19.85 21.65
C ALA A 591 -21.18 -19.98 23.14
N ILE A 592 -20.34 -19.45 24.06
CA ILE A 592 -20.59 -19.46 25.51
C ILE A 592 -21.75 -18.53 25.91
N ASP A 593 -21.92 -17.39 25.22
CA ASP A 593 -23.01 -16.46 25.50
C ASP A 593 -24.35 -16.95 24.91
N PHE A 594 -24.32 -17.67 23.79
CA PHE A 594 -25.53 -18.24 23.19
C PHE A 594 -26.25 -19.21 24.15
N HIS A 595 -25.52 -20.03 24.90
CA HIS A 595 -26.13 -20.94 25.88
C HIS A 595 -26.80 -20.20 27.05
N ARG A 596 -26.19 -19.10 27.51
CA ARG A 596 -26.78 -18.19 28.52
C ARG A 596 -28.04 -17.51 28.00
N TYR A 597 -28.01 -17.01 26.76
CA TYR A 597 -29.16 -16.37 26.11
C TYR A 597 -30.29 -17.36 25.80
N ALA A 598 -29.98 -18.57 25.36
CA ALA A 598 -30.96 -19.65 25.17
C ALA A 598 -31.63 -20.05 26.49
N THR A 599 -30.86 -20.08 27.59
CA THR A 599 -31.41 -20.33 28.93
C THR A 599 -32.34 -19.20 29.39
N LEU A 600 -31.97 -17.94 29.14
CA LEU A 600 -32.80 -16.76 29.41
C LEU A 600 -34.10 -16.76 28.57
N MET A 601 -34.01 -17.12 27.29
CA MET A 601 -35.16 -17.29 26.38
C MET A 601 -36.09 -18.40 26.87
N LEU A 602 -35.55 -19.56 27.28
CA LEU A 602 -36.34 -20.64 27.86
C LEU A 602 -37.06 -20.18 29.13
N THR A 603 -36.38 -19.48 30.04
CA THR A 603 -37.03 -18.92 31.23
C THR A 603 -38.10 -17.87 30.89
N GLY A 604 -37.85 -17.03 29.87
CA GLY A 604 -38.78 -16.01 29.39
C GLY A 604 -40.07 -16.58 28.78
N VAL A 605 -39.95 -17.67 28.00
CA VAL A 605 -41.08 -18.40 27.41
C VAL A 605 -41.99 -19.01 28.48
N PHE A 606 -41.45 -19.48 29.61
CA PHE A 606 -42.26 -19.99 30.72
C PHE A 606 -43.03 -18.89 31.48
N SER A 607 -42.54 -17.65 31.47
CA SER A 607 -43.14 -16.48 32.13
C SER A 607 -44.12 -15.67 31.27
N LEU A 608 -44.29 -15.98 29.98
CA LEU A 608 -45.24 -15.28 29.11
C LEU A 608 -46.70 -15.64 29.48
N PRO A 609 -47.58 -14.65 29.78
CA PRO A 609 -48.98 -14.90 30.16
C PRO A 609 -49.88 -15.32 28.99
N LEU A 610 -49.37 -15.33 27.75
CA LEU A 610 -50.15 -15.29 26.51
C LEU A 610 -50.40 -16.65 25.84
N CYS A 611 -50.02 -17.77 26.45
CA CYS A 611 -50.23 -19.10 25.87
C CYS A 611 -51.13 -19.92 26.82
N PRO A 612 -52.45 -20.04 26.53
CA PRO A 612 -53.43 -20.57 27.49
C PRO A 612 -53.41 -22.10 27.62
N ASN A 613 -52.78 -22.81 26.67
CA ASN A 613 -52.92 -24.26 26.53
C ASN A 613 -51.61 -25.02 26.81
N ASN A 614 -51.67 -26.02 27.69
CA ASN A 614 -50.48 -26.74 28.18
C ASN A 614 -49.80 -27.62 27.11
N GLU A 615 -50.52 -28.01 26.05
CA GLU A 615 -49.94 -28.80 24.95
C GLU A 615 -49.12 -27.94 23.98
N GLU A 616 -49.56 -26.72 23.66
CA GLU A 616 -48.80 -25.80 22.79
C GLU A 616 -47.48 -25.36 23.46
N LYS A 617 -47.50 -25.12 24.79
CA LYS A 617 -46.27 -24.90 25.57
C LYS A 617 -45.32 -26.09 25.51
N LYS A 618 -45.83 -27.33 25.54
CA LYS A 618 -45.00 -28.55 25.42
C LYS A 618 -44.40 -28.68 24.03
N SER A 619 -45.17 -28.45 22.97
CA SER A 619 -44.70 -28.51 21.59
C SER A 619 -43.63 -27.45 21.29
N ALA A 620 -43.85 -26.20 21.70
CA ALA A 620 -42.85 -25.14 21.55
C ALA A 620 -41.56 -25.45 22.33
N THR A 621 -41.68 -26.01 23.53
CA THR A 621 -40.52 -26.46 24.34
C THR A 621 -39.77 -27.60 23.66
N LEU A 622 -40.47 -28.54 23.03
CA LEU A 622 -39.86 -29.67 22.33
C LEU A 622 -39.07 -29.19 21.10
N VAL A 623 -39.65 -28.29 20.30
CA VAL A 623 -39.00 -27.70 19.12
C VAL A 623 -37.75 -26.91 19.52
N LEU A 624 -37.84 -26.07 20.56
CA LEU A 624 -36.67 -25.33 21.07
C LEU A 624 -35.57 -26.26 21.58
N LYS A 625 -35.92 -27.33 22.30
CA LYS A 625 -34.94 -28.34 22.75
C LYS A 625 -34.28 -29.06 21.57
N GLN A 626 -35.05 -29.40 20.55
CA GLN A 626 -34.56 -30.06 19.34
C GLN A 626 -33.57 -29.16 18.58
N SER A 627 -33.91 -27.88 18.37
CA SER A 627 -33.05 -26.92 17.68
C SER A 627 -31.76 -26.63 18.47
N ILE A 628 -31.82 -26.54 19.80
CA ILE A 628 -30.63 -26.40 20.64
C ILE A 628 -29.72 -27.64 20.51
N LEU A 629 -30.32 -28.85 20.50
CA LEU A 629 -29.57 -30.10 20.36
C LEU A 629 -28.87 -30.19 18.99
N GLU A 630 -29.59 -29.92 17.90
CA GLU A 630 -29.03 -29.95 16.54
C GLU A 630 -27.91 -28.92 16.37
N TYR A 631 -28.08 -27.70 16.91
CA TYR A 631 -27.04 -26.68 16.86
C TYR A 631 -25.83 -27.05 17.71
N SER A 632 -26.02 -27.66 18.89
CA SER A 632 -24.90 -28.15 19.71
C SER A 632 -24.12 -29.29 19.04
N GLN A 633 -24.80 -30.17 18.29
CA GLN A 633 -24.14 -31.19 17.47
C GLN A 633 -23.36 -30.60 16.30
N TYR A 634 -23.92 -29.59 15.62
CA TYR A 634 -23.24 -28.86 14.54
C TYR A 634 -22.01 -28.10 15.04
N THR A 635 -22.10 -27.47 16.22
CA THR A 635 -20.98 -26.74 16.85
C THR A 635 -19.88 -27.70 17.29
N ALA A 636 -20.23 -28.86 17.85
CA ALA A 636 -19.27 -29.91 18.19
C ALA A 636 -18.54 -30.43 16.94
N HIS A 637 -19.25 -30.60 15.83
CA HIS A 637 -18.66 -31.03 14.56
C HIS A 637 -17.68 -30.00 13.99
N ILE A 638 -17.97 -28.69 14.09
CA ILE A 638 -17.06 -27.61 13.68
C ILE A 638 -15.82 -27.57 14.58
N LEU A 639 -15.98 -27.71 15.90
CA LEU A 639 -14.86 -27.71 16.84
C LEU A 639 -13.93 -28.93 16.68
N GLU A 640 -14.46 -30.08 16.24
CA GLU A 640 -13.65 -31.27 15.92
C GLU A 640 -12.93 -31.17 14.57
N THR A 641 -13.42 -30.36 13.63
CA THR A 641 -12.90 -30.28 12.25
C THR A 641 -12.02 -29.06 11.97
N ASP A 642 -12.09 -28.02 12.82
CA ASP A 642 -11.25 -26.83 12.71
C ASP A 642 -10.65 -26.43 14.08
N PRO A 643 -9.39 -26.80 14.37
CA PRO A 643 -8.73 -26.48 15.65
C PRO A 643 -8.37 -24.99 15.80
N SER A 644 -8.66 -24.12 14.81
CA SER A 644 -8.51 -22.67 14.95
C SER A 644 -9.65 -22.01 15.74
N PHE A 645 -10.71 -22.76 16.06
CA PHE A 645 -11.93 -22.26 16.71
C PHE A 645 -11.94 -22.40 18.25
N THR A 646 -11.05 -23.21 18.84
CA THR A 646 -10.78 -23.27 20.29
C THR A 646 -9.88 -22.14 20.75
#